data_AF-A0A2H3C4L3-F1
#
_entry.id   AF-A0A2H3C4L3-F1
#
_cell.length_a   1.000
_cell.length_b   1.000
_cell.length_c   1.000
_cell.angle_alpha   90.00
_cell.angle_beta   90.00
_cell.angle_gamma   90.00
#
_symmetry.space_group_name_H-M   'P 1'
#
loop_
_entity.id
_entity.type
_entity.pdbx_description
1 polymer ?
#
loop_
_entity_poly.entity_id
_entity_poly.type
_entity_poly.pdbx_seq_one_letter_code
_entity_poly.pdbx_strand_id
1 'polypeptide(L)'
;MSTTLPLFWNLSSSSKKERIDASVKLISSLEQFQEQFAKDSSDTSEDESQEDDKIDPLDKYNAHDVSYSVRRLVRGLASPRESSRLGFSVALTELLSRILTFTCAQILSLIMDATKTQKSMTGQEERDVLFARLFGMTAVIQSGLFIRTDPLPESASSSTSASSLQSFKDIVSELVTLGEKKCWLRESAWWTILLALEALNSSGVTWKEEGFGYSIETTLGSDSQWTPEKVALMLKLQHLCPDHDWRKYTSPMFKNPDLLSTGNYHTLGLILKDIDDEESNSKSSGSSWKPELNFVWDIIFDYLLPSPGSNQQTKGTFPEFFRIVVDECLFSSTSSPERKYWGFQVFQKALPRVPADDIPMIFTKNFMRTWINHSSKSDRYLHKAAKQTAIEVSNFVKEKPQLGMGLIVQLTGVNGSRQFDQLTKTKTVESILSSMNADGITHYVDHLISQFNGNEGVDKDDIEGLNARRSWVMDQLVALIKNGSIPKRDDWIRQILEWFVVNGFFIVRKPAKQTSYRGTDCVLKPPLSDALRLYSRSRLLSCLSDLMNQTVTITNEDGTKTLKSSAMATDGDYWVYKIVTTIEGLEKEKIVSYLLDPDEEVQTLRARTKELDAHLRKVTSGSDAAQGCQLLLSGLVVHEYCTSEEDDTAVETLESCIDFVERFFPRNKAAKKSKKAAKVDDDNEEALDPIDGLIDIIIGLLEKPTGYLRTIATQAFASLTPLVKESSIDLILTQLETRDFSAEDSEDASGDEDVSGDEGDEDQSESTSEQQNADEASDDDAEEDVDDELRNKILEALKMNGVEPVTGDTDDDEIMMDDDQMLALDGQLAEVFKTQMQVGKTSKDVDAQREATHFKNRVLDLVDLFFKKQPSSPLVINLILPLVDLIVASGTDETQLSDKTQGILRSRISKARDVPTAPVAQVASAVQSLHARARKARSSDLLATLSFCSLYLAKILVAQQGVEQVLDAYRESLVDFLTRKNSALNLNFFQDFIQRFPALGWRLRQDLIDSSKKAINVYRQCQAFRLIHALVSQLPTIEKSDADVVAFMTTLREALHELINDACDDKASVNTAQMKDLFKLVLLSIRQTSRLSSSPDIEAIWASSSWAKLSEKLSASAAFKSSTSIHAMCKEVGKQTKKVKLTGEKQESVGGKRKRDGADASVKRKKKKKMAQR
;
A
#
# COMPACT_ATOMS: atom_id res chain seq x y z
N MET A 1 56.09 -3.71 -33.78
CA MET A 1 55.95 -3.03 -32.47
C MET A 1 54.48 -2.92 -32.11
N SER A 2 53.90 -3.97 -31.54
CA SER A 2 52.53 -3.95 -31.03
C SER A 2 52.61 -3.73 -29.52
N THR A 3 52.52 -2.49 -29.06
CA THR A 3 52.61 -2.22 -27.63
C THR A 3 51.34 -2.72 -26.95
N THR A 4 51.45 -3.72 -26.08
CA THR A 4 50.39 -4.20 -25.17
C THR A 4 49.89 -3.11 -24.20
N LEU A 5 50.61 -1.99 -24.11
CA LEU A 5 50.38 -0.87 -23.20
C LEU A 5 48.94 -0.31 -23.19
N PRO A 6 48.23 -0.11 -24.33
CA PRO A 6 46.87 0.41 -24.33
C PRO A 6 45.85 -0.52 -23.67
N LEU A 7 46.15 -1.83 -23.62
CA LEU A 7 45.23 -2.85 -23.10
C LEU A 7 45.14 -2.84 -21.56
N PHE A 8 46.09 -2.19 -20.88
CA PHE A 8 46.09 -2.09 -19.42
C PHE A 8 45.17 -1.01 -18.86
N TRP A 9 44.83 0.03 -19.62
CA TRP A 9 44.07 1.18 -19.10
C TRP A 9 42.69 0.78 -18.59
N ASN A 10 41.98 -0.04 -19.37
CA ASN A 10 40.62 -0.43 -19.07
C ASN A 10 40.52 -1.50 -17.97
N LEU A 11 41.65 -2.10 -17.53
CA LEU A 11 41.68 -2.93 -16.31
C LEU A 11 41.36 -2.10 -15.06
N SER A 12 41.60 -0.79 -15.10
CA SER A 12 41.30 0.13 -14.00
C SER A 12 39.87 0.72 -14.03
N SER A 13 39.07 0.42 -15.06
CA SER A 13 37.73 0.99 -15.23
C SER A 13 36.81 0.65 -14.05
N SER A 14 35.91 1.55 -13.68
CA SER A 14 34.86 1.30 -12.67
C SER A 14 33.83 0.26 -13.15
N SER A 15 33.64 0.12 -14.46
CA SER A 15 32.71 -0.83 -15.08
C SER A 15 33.25 -2.27 -15.06
N LYS A 16 32.53 -3.20 -14.40
CA LYS A 16 32.86 -4.63 -14.37
C LYS A 16 33.01 -5.21 -15.79
N LYS A 17 32.12 -4.81 -16.71
CA LYS A 17 32.12 -5.31 -18.10
C LYS A 17 33.37 -4.88 -18.87
N GLU A 18 33.78 -3.62 -18.72
CA GLU A 18 34.99 -3.11 -19.39
C GLU A 18 36.26 -3.75 -18.85
N ARG A 19 36.33 -4.01 -17.53
CA ARG A 19 37.46 -4.74 -16.94
C ARG A 19 37.59 -6.14 -17.51
N ILE A 20 36.47 -6.88 -17.61
CA ILE A 20 36.48 -8.24 -18.18
C ILE A 20 36.90 -8.22 -19.65
N ASP A 21 36.35 -7.33 -20.48
CA ASP A 21 36.72 -7.20 -21.89
C ASP A 21 38.19 -6.82 -22.08
N ALA A 22 38.71 -5.92 -21.24
CA ALA A 22 40.12 -5.56 -21.23
C ALA A 22 41.03 -6.73 -20.85
N SER A 23 40.67 -7.51 -19.83
CA SER A 23 41.39 -8.73 -19.46
C SER A 23 41.42 -9.72 -20.63
N VAL A 24 40.27 -10.01 -21.25
CA VAL A 24 40.21 -10.93 -22.42
C VAL A 24 41.11 -10.46 -23.55
N LYS A 25 41.05 -9.19 -23.94
CA LYS A 25 41.90 -8.63 -25.01
C LYS A 25 43.38 -8.69 -24.70
N LEU A 26 43.76 -8.37 -23.46
CA LEU A 26 45.15 -8.44 -23.01
C LEU A 26 45.65 -9.89 -23.08
N ILE A 27 44.93 -10.84 -22.48
CA ILE A 27 45.35 -12.24 -22.41
C ILE A 27 45.42 -12.87 -23.80
N SER A 28 44.42 -12.67 -24.67
CA SER A 28 44.47 -13.21 -26.04
C SER A 28 45.62 -12.65 -26.87
N SER A 29 46.03 -11.40 -26.63
CA SER A 29 47.20 -10.82 -27.31
C SER A 29 48.49 -11.44 -26.78
N LEU A 30 48.59 -11.68 -25.46
CA LEU A 30 49.76 -12.28 -24.83
C LEU A 30 49.93 -13.77 -25.19
N GLU A 31 48.84 -14.52 -25.31
CA GLU A 31 48.85 -15.90 -25.83
C GLU A 31 49.45 -15.94 -27.24
N GLN A 32 49.01 -15.05 -28.14
CA GLN A 32 49.56 -14.97 -29.50
C GLN A 32 51.05 -14.61 -29.51
N PHE A 33 51.50 -13.70 -28.63
CA PHE A 33 52.92 -13.36 -28.54
C PHE A 33 53.76 -14.52 -27.98
N GLN A 34 53.21 -15.31 -27.07
CA GLN A 34 53.89 -16.51 -26.57
C GLN A 34 53.92 -17.63 -27.61
N GLU A 35 52.84 -17.86 -28.37
CA GLU A 35 52.82 -18.85 -29.45
C GLU A 35 53.81 -18.53 -30.57
N GLN A 36 54.04 -17.24 -30.85
CA GLN A 36 55.00 -16.76 -31.84
C GLN A 36 56.44 -16.74 -31.32
N PHE A 37 56.65 -16.99 -30.03
CA PHE A 37 57.97 -17.04 -29.42
C PHE A 37 58.64 -18.38 -29.74
N ALA A 38 59.42 -18.41 -30.82
CA ALA A 38 60.31 -19.53 -31.12
C ALA A 38 61.61 -19.37 -30.33
N LYS A 39 61.96 -20.38 -29.53
CA LYS A 39 63.27 -20.46 -28.88
C LYS A 39 64.33 -20.57 -29.97
N ASP A 40 65.20 -19.58 -30.12
CA ASP A 40 66.34 -19.68 -31.03
C ASP A 40 67.18 -20.89 -30.62
N SER A 41 67.18 -21.90 -31.50
CA SER A 41 68.04 -23.07 -31.42
C SER A 41 69.42 -22.69 -31.94
N SER A 42 70.13 -21.83 -31.22
CA SER A 42 71.55 -21.58 -31.46
C SER A 42 72.45 -22.39 -30.52
N ASP A 43 72.04 -23.61 -30.16
CA ASP A 43 72.93 -24.64 -29.58
C ASP A 43 73.67 -25.39 -30.69
N THR A 44 74.40 -24.67 -31.54
CA THR A 44 75.44 -25.24 -32.40
C THR A 44 76.67 -24.34 -32.45
N SER A 45 77.30 -24.16 -31.29
CA SER A 45 78.75 -24.01 -31.21
C SER A 45 79.20 -24.37 -29.79
N GLU A 46 79.87 -25.51 -29.67
CA GLU A 46 80.73 -25.83 -28.53
C GLU A 46 81.85 -24.78 -28.49
N ASP A 47 81.63 -23.65 -27.82
CA ASP A 47 82.67 -22.89 -27.09
C ASP A 47 82.07 -21.64 -26.41
N GLU A 48 82.58 -21.37 -25.21
CA GLU A 48 82.37 -20.18 -24.37
C GLU A 48 81.17 -20.19 -23.40
N SER A 49 81.38 -20.98 -22.34
CA SER A 49 80.85 -20.79 -20.99
C SER A 49 81.34 -19.48 -20.38
N GLN A 50 80.53 -18.39 -20.41
CA GLN A 50 80.63 -17.28 -19.44
C GLN A 50 79.53 -16.17 -19.46
N GLU A 51 78.51 -16.18 -20.34
CA GLU A 51 77.48 -15.10 -20.37
C GLU A 51 76.07 -15.47 -19.86
N ASP A 52 75.81 -16.73 -19.49
CA ASP A 52 74.47 -17.20 -19.10
C ASP A 52 73.95 -16.70 -17.72
N ASP A 53 74.82 -16.12 -16.88
CA ASP A 53 74.46 -15.73 -15.50
C ASP A 53 73.71 -14.38 -15.37
N LYS A 54 73.38 -13.69 -16.48
CA LYS A 54 72.74 -12.36 -16.45
C LYS A 54 71.31 -12.27 -17.00
N ILE A 55 70.76 -13.35 -17.57
CA ILE A 55 69.40 -13.33 -18.12
C ILE A 55 68.42 -13.77 -17.03
N ASP A 56 67.45 -12.91 -16.71
CA ASP A 56 66.39 -13.24 -15.73
C ASP A 56 65.68 -14.54 -16.17
N PRO A 57 65.58 -15.56 -15.31
CA PRO A 57 64.90 -16.82 -15.62
C PRO A 57 63.47 -16.65 -16.15
N LEU A 58 62.79 -15.54 -15.82
CA LEU A 58 61.48 -15.19 -16.38
C LEU A 58 61.56 -14.86 -17.88
N ASP A 59 62.60 -14.13 -18.29
CA ASP A 59 62.79 -13.66 -19.68
C ASP A 59 63.38 -14.75 -20.59
N LYS A 60 63.85 -15.86 -19.99
CA LYS A 60 64.37 -17.05 -20.71
C LYS A 60 63.28 -17.90 -21.37
N TYR A 61 62.07 -17.93 -20.80
CA TYR A 61 60.97 -18.82 -21.21
C TYR A 61 59.71 -18.06 -21.64
N ASN A 62 59.80 -16.75 -21.80
CA ASN A 62 58.64 -15.90 -22.10
C ASN A 62 58.98 -14.85 -23.14
N ALA A 63 58.04 -14.57 -24.03
CA ALA A 63 58.11 -13.39 -24.88
C ALA A 63 58.25 -12.11 -24.02
N HIS A 64 58.97 -11.10 -24.52
CA HIS A 64 59.19 -9.85 -23.80
C HIS A 64 57.88 -9.19 -23.32
N ASP A 65 56.82 -9.20 -24.14
CA ASP A 65 55.50 -8.67 -23.77
C ASP A 65 54.83 -9.47 -22.64
N VAL A 66 55.06 -10.78 -22.56
CA VAL A 66 54.55 -11.66 -21.52
C VAL A 66 55.28 -11.39 -20.19
N SER A 67 56.62 -11.37 -20.20
CA SER A 67 57.44 -10.98 -19.05
C SER A 67 57.10 -9.58 -18.52
N TYR A 68 56.96 -8.60 -19.43
CA TYR A 68 56.57 -7.24 -19.08
C TYR A 68 55.18 -7.21 -18.44
N SER A 69 54.23 -7.95 -19.02
CA SER A 69 52.84 -7.97 -18.56
C SER A 69 52.70 -8.60 -17.18
N VAL A 70 53.37 -9.72 -16.88
CA VAL A 70 53.35 -10.30 -15.53
C VAL A 70 53.89 -9.30 -14.49
N ARG A 71 55.05 -8.69 -14.74
CA ARG A 71 55.64 -7.73 -13.80
C ARG A 71 54.74 -6.50 -13.62
N ARG A 72 54.08 -6.05 -14.69
CA ARG A 72 53.13 -4.93 -14.64
C ARG A 72 51.85 -5.29 -13.89
N LEU A 73 51.33 -6.50 -14.10
CA LEU A 73 50.14 -7.00 -13.42
C LEU A 73 50.39 -7.11 -11.92
N VAL A 74 51.50 -7.72 -11.51
CA VAL A 74 51.92 -7.85 -10.11
C VAL A 74 52.09 -6.46 -9.44
N ARG A 75 52.77 -5.51 -10.10
CA ARG A 75 52.91 -4.14 -9.55
C ARG A 75 51.57 -3.41 -9.44
N GLY A 76 50.63 -3.66 -10.36
CA GLY A 76 49.32 -3.03 -10.36
C GLY A 76 48.38 -3.51 -9.24
N LEU A 77 48.71 -4.63 -8.56
CA LEU A 77 47.96 -5.12 -7.40
C LEU A 77 48.03 -4.18 -6.20
N ALA A 78 49.10 -3.38 -6.07
CA ALA A 78 49.27 -2.36 -5.02
C ALA A 78 48.65 -1.01 -5.39
N SER A 79 47.75 -0.97 -6.38
CA SER A 79 47.04 0.26 -6.75
C SER A 79 46.11 0.71 -5.61
N PRO A 80 46.04 2.03 -5.29
CA PRO A 80 45.10 2.56 -4.31
C PRO A 80 43.64 2.49 -4.78
N ARG A 81 43.41 2.27 -6.07
CA ARG A 81 42.06 2.16 -6.66
C ARG A 81 41.57 0.72 -6.59
N GLU A 82 40.46 0.49 -5.89
CA GLU A 82 39.83 -0.83 -5.75
C GLU A 82 39.51 -1.48 -7.11
N SER A 83 38.93 -0.73 -8.04
CA SER A 83 38.63 -1.22 -9.39
C SER A 83 39.87 -1.72 -10.13
N SER A 84 41.02 -1.09 -9.90
CA SER A 84 42.30 -1.51 -10.48
C SER A 84 42.78 -2.79 -9.83
N ARG A 85 42.75 -2.90 -8.50
CA ARG A 85 43.16 -4.14 -7.80
C ARG A 85 42.41 -5.35 -8.33
N LEU A 86 41.08 -5.23 -8.51
CA LEU A 86 40.24 -6.28 -9.07
C LEU A 86 40.54 -6.60 -10.54
N GLY A 87 40.76 -5.60 -11.40
CA GLY A 87 41.05 -5.84 -12.82
C GLY A 87 42.43 -6.47 -13.03
N PHE A 88 43.43 -5.99 -12.29
CA PHE A 88 44.79 -6.52 -12.35
C PHE A 88 44.90 -7.92 -11.74
N SER A 89 44.18 -8.22 -10.65
CA SER A 89 44.16 -9.57 -10.07
C SER A 89 43.51 -10.59 -11.01
N VAL A 90 42.35 -10.28 -11.60
CA VAL A 90 41.68 -11.16 -12.56
C VAL A 90 42.54 -11.40 -13.80
N ALA A 91 43.16 -10.35 -14.36
CA ALA A 91 44.06 -10.49 -15.49
C ALA A 91 45.29 -11.34 -15.13
N LEU A 92 45.86 -11.19 -13.93
CA LEU A 92 46.96 -12.04 -13.46
C LEU A 92 46.52 -13.50 -13.32
N THR A 93 45.37 -13.77 -12.71
CA THR A 93 44.83 -15.14 -12.56
C THR A 93 44.66 -15.82 -13.92
N GLU A 94 44.05 -15.14 -14.89
CA GLU A 94 43.87 -15.67 -16.25
C GLU A 94 45.18 -15.85 -17.00
N LEU A 95 46.13 -14.93 -16.85
CA LEU A 95 47.45 -15.06 -17.47
C LEU A 95 48.17 -16.32 -16.97
N LEU A 96 48.17 -16.53 -15.65
CA LEU A 96 48.83 -17.68 -15.02
C LEU A 96 48.12 -19.00 -15.31
N SER A 97 46.80 -19.00 -15.53
CA SER A 97 46.05 -20.22 -15.85
C SER A 97 46.28 -20.68 -17.29
N ARG A 98 46.47 -19.75 -18.22
CA ARG A 98 46.61 -20.03 -19.67
C ARG A 98 48.05 -20.16 -20.15
N ILE A 99 48.97 -19.35 -19.62
CA ILE A 99 50.37 -19.40 -20.00
C ILE A 99 51.12 -20.36 -19.06
N LEU A 100 51.66 -21.44 -19.63
CA LEU A 100 52.22 -22.57 -18.89
C LEU A 100 53.73 -22.46 -18.62
N THR A 101 54.34 -21.32 -18.89
CA THR A 101 55.79 -21.06 -18.84
C THR A 101 56.28 -20.46 -17.51
N PHE A 102 55.39 -20.28 -16.53
CA PHE A 102 55.74 -19.78 -15.20
C PHE A 102 55.85 -20.90 -14.16
N THR A 103 56.79 -20.76 -13.22
CA THR A 103 56.79 -21.53 -11.97
C THR A 103 56.11 -20.76 -10.84
N CYS A 104 55.55 -21.50 -9.89
CA CYS A 104 54.98 -20.92 -8.67
C CYS A 104 56.02 -20.10 -7.91
N ALA A 105 57.23 -20.63 -7.70
CA ALA A 105 58.31 -19.95 -7.00
C ALA A 105 58.70 -18.59 -7.64
N GLN A 106 58.77 -18.52 -8.99
CA GLN A 106 59.05 -17.27 -9.69
C GLN A 106 57.96 -16.22 -9.43
N ILE A 107 56.69 -16.58 -9.56
CA ILE A 107 55.58 -15.63 -9.35
C ILE A 107 55.51 -15.18 -7.89
N LEU A 108 55.73 -16.10 -6.93
CA LEU A 108 55.80 -15.75 -5.51
C LEU A 108 56.93 -14.77 -5.23
N SER A 109 58.12 -14.99 -5.79
CA SER A 109 59.24 -14.06 -5.64
C SER A 109 58.90 -12.66 -6.19
N LEU A 110 58.24 -12.58 -7.36
CA LEU A 110 57.81 -11.31 -7.94
C LEU A 110 56.77 -10.59 -7.06
N ILE A 111 55.82 -11.33 -6.48
CA ILE A 111 54.82 -10.78 -5.55
C ILE A 111 55.52 -10.27 -4.29
N MET A 112 56.41 -11.06 -3.71
CA MET A 112 57.12 -10.68 -2.48
C MET A 112 58.03 -9.46 -2.70
N ASP A 113 58.72 -9.39 -3.84
CA ASP A 113 59.54 -8.24 -4.21
C ASP A 113 58.72 -6.97 -4.45
N ALA A 114 57.57 -7.09 -5.12
CA ALA A 114 56.67 -5.97 -5.36
C ALA A 114 55.94 -5.50 -4.08
N THR A 115 55.86 -6.34 -3.04
CA THR A 115 55.11 -6.08 -1.81
C THR A 115 55.99 -5.95 -0.56
N LYS A 116 57.25 -5.52 -0.71
CA LYS A 116 58.14 -5.24 0.42
C LYS A 116 57.67 -4.02 1.21
N THR A 117 57.33 -4.23 2.48
CA THR A 117 56.96 -3.14 3.40
C THR A 117 58.21 -2.38 3.83
N GLN A 118 58.29 -1.08 3.55
CA GLN A 118 59.38 -0.20 3.99
C GLN A 118 58.97 0.58 5.24
N LYS A 119 59.93 0.90 6.12
CA LYS A 119 59.67 1.67 7.37
C LYS A 119 59.17 3.11 7.14
N SER A 120 59.27 3.62 5.91
CA SER A 120 58.84 4.98 5.53
C SER A 120 57.45 5.03 4.87
N MET A 121 56.72 3.91 4.77
CA MET A 121 55.42 3.88 4.08
C MET A 121 54.32 4.53 4.93
N THR A 122 53.41 5.22 4.25
CA THR A 122 52.18 5.72 4.87
C THR A 122 51.22 4.55 5.20
N GLY A 123 50.28 4.75 6.12
CA GLY A 123 49.30 3.71 6.49
C GLY A 123 48.44 3.23 5.31
N GLN A 124 48.14 4.11 4.34
CA GLN A 124 47.41 3.75 3.13
C GLN A 124 48.27 2.93 2.16
N GLU A 125 49.55 3.27 1.98
CA GLU A 125 50.48 2.49 1.15
C GLU A 125 50.74 1.10 1.77
N GLU A 126 50.88 1.02 3.09
CA GLU A 126 50.98 -0.28 3.78
C GLU A 126 49.72 -1.11 3.51
N ARG A 127 48.53 -0.50 3.63
CA ARG A 127 47.25 -1.17 3.34
C ARG A 127 47.19 -1.71 1.91
N ASP A 128 47.55 -0.90 0.93
CA ASP A 128 47.52 -1.27 -0.49
C ASP A 128 48.53 -2.39 -0.81
N VAL A 129 49.72 -2.38 -0.20
CA VAL A 129 50.71 -3.45 -0.33
C VAL A 129 50.23 -4.77 0.30
N LEU A 130 49.55 -4.71 1.45
CA LEU A 130 49.01 -5.91 2.09
C LEU A 130 47.86 -6.52 1.25
N PHE A 131 47.00 -5.69 0.66
CA PHE A 131 46.02 -6.16 -0.32
C PHE A 131 46.67 -6.75 -1.57
N ALA A 132 47.74 -6.13 -2.07
CA ALA A 132 48.49 -6.65 -3.21
C ALA A 132 49.05 -8.05 -2.95
N ARG A 133 49.57 -8.27 -1.73
CA ARG A 133 50.07 -9.58 -1.31
C ARG A 133 48.93 -10.60 -1.27
N LEU A 134 47.80 -10.26 -0.65
CA LEU A 134 46.61 -11.12 -0.61
C LEU A 134 46.15 -11.49 -2.03
N PHE A 135 45.86 -10.49 -2.87
CA PHE A 135 45.36 -10.72 -4.23
C PHE A 135 46.36 -11.48 -5.11
N GLY A 136 47.66 -11.26 -4.92
CA GLY A 136 48.71 -12.01 -5.60
C GLY A 136 48.67 -13.49 -5.24
N MET A 137 48.60 -13.82 -3.95
CA MET A 137 48.48 -15.20 -3.49
C MET A 137 47.16 -15.84 -3.97
N THR A 138 46.05 -15.11 -3.89
CA THR A 138 44.75 -15.56 -4.41
C THR A 138 44.82 -15.86 -5.91
N ALA A 139 45.51 -15.04 -6.71
CA ALA A 139 45.68 -15.26 -8.14
C ALA A 139 46.51 -16.52 -8.45
N VAL A 140 47.57 -16.78 -7.68
CA VAL A 140 48.37 -18.01 -7.78
C VAL A 140 47.53 -19.25 -7.45
N ILE A 141 46.68 -19.17 -6.42
CA ILE A 141 45.79 -20.27 -6.01
C ILE A 141 44.70 -20.52 -7.06
N GLN A 142 43.96 -19.49 -7.45
CA GLN A 142 42.84 -19.61 -8.38
C GLN A 142 43.28 -19.98 -9.80
N SER A 143 44.50 -19.63 -10.22
CA SER A 143 45.06 -20.06 -11.50
C SER A 143 45.49 -21.53 -11.53
N GLY A 144 45.53 -22.20 -10.38
CA GLY A 144 46.00 -23.58 -10.25
C GLY A 144 47.52 -23.73 -10.41
N LEU A 145 48.29 -22.64 -10.49
CA LEU A 145 49.74 -22.69 -10.73
C LEU A 145 50.48 -23.51 -9.66
N PHE A 146 50.08 -23.40 -8.40
CA PHE A 146 50.74 -24.08 -7.28
C PHE A 146 50.45 -25.60 -7.20
N ILE A 147 49.49 -26.12 -7.97
CA ILE A 147 49.17 -27.56 -8.04
C ILE A 147 49.44 -28.16 -9.42
N ARG A 148 50.04 -27.38 -10.33
CA ARG A 148 50.32 -27.82 -11.69
C ARG A 148 51.37 -28.93 -11.69
N THR A 149 51.02 -30.07 -12.29
CA THR A 149 51.87 -31.27 -12.37
C THR A 149 52.73 -31.31 -13.62
N ASP A 150 52.27 -30.68 -14.70
CA ASP A 150 53.00 -30.70 -15.98
C ASP A 150 54.30 -29.88 -15.88
N PRO A 151 55.43 -30.41 -16.39
CA PRO A 151 56.66 -29.64 -16.47
C PRO A 151 56.53 -28.51 -17.50
N LEU A 152 57.38 -27.50 -17.36
CA LEU A 152 57.42 -26.35 -18.26
C LEU A 152 57.64 -26.78 -19.73
N PRO A 153 56.75 -26.41 -20.68
CA PRO A 153 56.82 -26.87 -22.08
C PRO A 153 58.10 -26.49 -22.83
N GLU A 154 58.73 -25.38 -22.44
CA GLU A 154 59.88 -24.80 -23.15
C GLU A 154 61.23 -25.03 -22.42
N SER A 155 61.27 -25.85 -21.36
CA SER A 155 62.52 -26.13 -20.63
C SER A 155 63.38 -27.15 -21.39
N ALA A 156 64.67 -26.85 -21.59
CA ALA A 156 65.62 -27.73 -22.30
C ALA A 156 65.84 -29.07 -21.57
N SER A 157 65.56 -29.07 -20.26
CA SER A 157 65.44 -30.27 -19.44
C SER A 157 63.96 -30.41 -19.10
N SER A 158 63.29 -31.48 -19.53
CA SER A 158 61.90 -31.80 -19.22
C SER A 158 61.65 -32.13 -17.73
N SER A 159 62.40 -31.51 -16.82
CA SER A 159 62.50 -31.78 -15.38
C SER A 159 62.13 -30.59 -14.48
N THR A 160 61.95 -29.38 -15.01
CA THR A 160 61.58 -28.22 -14.18
C THR A 160 60.09 -28.28 -13.83
N SER A 161 59.79 -28.59 -12.56
CA SER A 161 58.41 -28.66 -12.08
C SER A 161 57.81 -27.26 -11.93
N ALA A 162 56.59 -27.06 -12.42
CA ALA A 162 55.89 -25.78 -12.31
C ALA A 162 55.51 -25.46 -10.85
N SER A 163 55.25 -26.49 -10.04
CA SER A 163 54.93 -26.40 -8.62
C SER A 163 55.87 -27.24 -7.75
N SER A 164 55.94 -26.92 -6.46
CA SER A 164 56.72 -27.65 -5.46
C SER A 164 56.06 -27.53 -4.08
N LEU A 165 56.31 -28.52 -3.20
CA LEU A 165 55.88 -28.47 -1.80
C LEU A 165 56.35 -27.19 -1.11
N GLN A 166 57.58 -26.73 -1.35
CA GLN A 166 58.11 -25.51 -0.75
C GLN A 166 57.28 -24.28 -1.15
N SER A 167 56.92 -24.15 -2.43
CA SER A 167 56.12 -23.01 -2.90
C SER A 167 54.73 -23.00 -2.24
N PHE A 168 54.13 -24.17 -1.99
CA PHE A 168 52.89 -24.28 -1.24
C PHE A 168 53.05 -23.89 0.24
N LYS A 169 54.13 -24.35 0.90
CA LYS A 169 54.45 -23.95 2.29
C LYS A 169 54.63 -22.44 2.41
N ASP A 170 55.30 -21.82 1.46
CA ASP A 170 55.50 -20.36 1.42
C ASP A 170 54.16 -19.62 1.27
N ILE A 171 53.26 -20.10 0.40
CA ILE A 171 51.90 -19.52 0.25
C ILE A 171 51.12 -19.58 1.57
N VAL A 172 51.07 -20.76 2.21
CA VAL A 172 50.30 -20.95 3.44
C VAL A 172 50.87 -20.12 4.58
N SER A 173 52.19 -20.13 4.76
CA SER A 173 52.85 -19.35 5.83
C SER A 173 52.69 -17.84 5.64
N GLU A 174 52.79 -17.33 4.41
CA GLU A 174 52.55 -15.91 4.11
C GLU A 174 51.09 -15.52 4.32
N LEU A 175 50.12 -16.37 3.94
CA LEU A 175 48.69 -16.11 4.17
C LEU A 175 48.34 -16.10 5.67
N VAL A 176 48.90 -17.03 6.45
CA VAL A 176 48.74 -17.03 7.93
C VAL A 176 49.36 -15.76 8.51
N THR A 177 50.59 -15.43 8.12
CA THR A 177 51.27 -14.20 8.57
C THR A 177 50.46 -12.96 8.23
N LEU A 178 49.86 -12.91 7.03
CA LEU A 178 49.04 -11.80 6.57
C LEU A 178 47.74 -11.67 7.39
N GLY A 179 47.07 -12.80 7.64
CA GLY A 179 45.83 -12.87 8.41
C GLY A 179 46.02 -12.53 9.90
N GLU A 180 47.18 -12.88 10.48
CA GLU A 180 47.51 -12.51 11.86
C GLU A 180 48.06 -11.09 12.00
N LYS A 181 48.59 -10.49 10.92
CA LYS A 181 49.11 -9.12 10.96
C LYS A 181 48.01 -8.07 11.18
N LYS A 182 46.83 -8.23 10.59
CA LYS A 182 45.70 -7.28 10.68
C LYS A 182 44.34 -8.00 10.68
N CYS A 183 43.49 -7.71 11.66
CA CYS A 183 42.16 -8.31 11.80
C CYS A 183 41.26 -8.16 10.56
N TRP A 184 41.30 -7.00 9.89
CA TRP A 184 40.50 -6.73 8.68
C TRP A 184 40.96 -7.48 7.42
N LEU A 185 42.13 -8.14 7.44
CA LEU A 185 42.59 -9.06 6.39
C LEU A 185 42.36 -10.52 6.73
N ARG A 186 42.14 -10.83 8.01
CA ARG A 186 42.06 -12.19 8.53
C ARG A 186 41.07 -13.03 7.73
N GLU A 187 39.82 -12.59 7.67
CA GLU A 187 38.77 -13.31 6.96
C GLU A 187 39.15 -13.67 5.52
N SER A 188 39.63 -12.69 4.74
CA SER A 188 39.98 -12.92 3.33
C SER A 188 41.24 -13.78 3.15
N ALA A 189 42.22 -13.67 4.05
CA ALA A 189 43.42 -14.49 4.02
C ALA A 189 43.10 -15.95 4.33
N TRP A 190 42.29 -16.21 5.36
CA TRP A 190 41.89 -17.57 5.75
C TRP A 190 40.91 -18.19 4.75
N TRP A 191 40.02 -17.40 4.14
CA TRP A 191 39.24 -17.86 2.98
C TRP A 191 40.14 -18.31 1.83
N THR A 192 41.23 -17.57 1.57
CA THR A 192 42.20 -17.93 0.52
C THR A 192 42.95 -19.22 0.87
N ILE A 193 43.25 -19.48 2.15
CA ILE A 193 43.81 -20.76 2.61
C ILE A 193 42.83 -21.91 2.34
N LEU A 194 41.53 -21.72 2.60
CA LEU A 194 40.51 -22.72 2.29
C LEU A 194 40.46 -23.06 0.80
N LEU A 195 40.50 -22.04 -0.08
CA LEU A 195 40.59 -22.26 -1.53
C LEU A 195 41.83 -23.07 -1.91
N ALA A 196 42.98 -22.79 -1.27
CA ALA A 196 44.21 -23.55 -1.52
C ALA A 196 44.08 -25.03 -1.11
N LEU A 197 43.41 -25.32 0.01
CA LEU A 197 43.20 -26.69 0.49
C LEU A 197 42.19 -27.46 -0.37
N GLU A 198 41.13 -26.81 -0.85
CA GLU A 198 40.17 -27.43 -1.78
C GLU A 198 40.83 -27.74 -3.14
N ALA A 199 41.64 -26.81 -3.65
CA ALA A 199 42.44 -27.02 -4.85
C ALA A 199 43.50 -28.13 -4.64
N LEU A 200 44.17 -28.18 -3.48
CA LEU A 200 45.10 -29.25 -3.14
C LEU A 200 44.38 -30.61 -3.05
N ASN A 201 43.17 -30.66 -2.48
CA ASN A 201 42.41 -31.89 -2.40
C ASN A 201 42.05 -32.47 -3.77
N SER A 202 41.66 -31.59 -4.71
CA SER A 202 41.31 -31.98 -6.08
C SER A 202 42.52 -32.23 -6.99
N SER A 203 43.74 -31.95 -6.52
CA SER A 203 44.96 -32.10 -7.31
C SER A 203 45.55 -33.51 -7.31
N GLY A 204 46.39 -33.79 -8.32
CA GLY A 204 47.17 -35.03 -8.45
C GLY A 204 48.64 -34.91 -8.02
N VAL A 205 49.01 -33.89 -7.23
CA VAL A 205 50.40 -33.69 -6.80
C VAL A 205 50.87 -34.77 -5.83
N THR A 206 52.13 -35.19 -5.95
CA THR A 206 52.70 -36.26 -5.12
C THR A 206 52.88 -35.87 -3.65
N TRP A 207 53.07 -34.58 -3.37
CA TRP A 207 53.29 -34.03 -2.03
C TRP A 207 51.99 -33.63 -1.30
N LYS A 208 50.82 -34.10 -1.79
CA LYS A 208 49.50 -33.73 -1.25
C LYS A 208 49.37 -33.96 0.25
N GLU A 209 49.73 -35.14 0.74
CA GLU A 209 49.64 -35.50 2.17
C GLU A 209 50.55 -34.64 3.05
N GLU A 210 51.79 -34.40 2.60
CA GLU A 210 52.74 -33.51 3.29
C GLU A 210 52.26 -32.06 3.32
N GLY A 211 51.57 -31.60 2.26
CA GLY A 211 50.92 -30.30 2.20
C GLY A 211 49.79 -30.15 3.22
N PHE A 212 48.92 -31.15 3.34
CA PHE A 212 47.88 -31.17 4.39
C PHE A 212 48.51 -31.18 5.79
N GLY A 213 49.50 -32.05 6.03
CA GLY A 213 50.20 -32.11 7.31
C GLY A 213 50.82 -30.77 7.72
N TYR A 214 51.51 -30.10 6.80
CA TYR A 214 52.09 -28.78 7.04
C TYR A 214 51.03 -27.71 7.31
N SER A 215 49.92 -27.73 6.56
CA SER A 215 48.83 -26.76 6.74
C SER A 215 48.19 -26.91 8.11
N ILE A 216 47.91 -28.15 8.54
CA ILE A 216 47.36 -28.45 9.86
C ILE A 216 48.30 -27.95 10.95
N GLU A 217 49.60 -28.26 10.87
CA GLU A 217 50.56 -27.86 11.90
C GLU A 217 50.74 -26.33 11.94
N THR A 218 50.82 -25.67 10.79
CA THR A 218 51.04 -24.22 10.70
C THR A 218 49.84 -23.40 11.17
N THR A 219 48.61 -23.91 10.96
CA THR A 219 47.37 -23.17 11.28
C THR A 219 46.78 -23.54 12.64
N LEU A 220 46.94 -24.79 13.09
CA LEU A 220 46.34 -25.34 14.31
C LEU A 220 47.37 -25.81 15.35
N GLY A 221 48.66 -25.93 15.01
CA GLY A 221 49.68 -26.55 15.87
C GLY A 221 50.34 -25.62 16.91
N SER A 222 50.22 -24.29 16.76
CA SER A 222 50.68 -23.32 17.76
C SER A 222 49.57 -22.97 18.76
N ASP A 223 49.95 -22.69 20.01
CA ASP A 223 49.09 -22.30 21.16
C ASP A 223 48.38 -20.94 20.94
N SER A 224 47.55 -20.87 19.90
CA SER A 224 47.02 -19.64 19.31
C SER A 224 45.50 -19.64 19.41
N GLN A 225 44.94 -18.52 19.87
CA GLN A 225 43.50 -18.28 20.12
C GLN A 225 42.60 -18.80 18.99
N TRP A 226 41.46 -19.38 19.35
CA TRP A 226 40.44 -19.82 18.39
C TRP A 226 39.68 -18.64 17.81
N THR A 227 39.58 -18.59 16.48
CA THR A 227 38.82 -17.56 15.76
C THR A 227 37.74 -18.20 14.89
N PRO A 228 36.73 -17.44 14.43
CA PRO A 228 35.75 -17.90 13.44
C PRO A 228 36.39 -18.56 12.21
N GLU A 229 37.51 -18.03 11.72
CA GLU A 229 38.22 -18.57 10.56
C GLU A 229 38.86 -19.94 10.85
N LYS A 230 39.42 -20.13 12.06
CA LYS A 230 39.96 -21.44 12.47
C LYS A 230 38.87 -22.48 12.63
N VAL A 231 37.69 -22.08 13.11
CA VAL A 231 36.50 -22.96 13.14
C VAL A 231 36.15 -23.39 11.72
N ALA A 232 36.06 -22.45 10.78
CA ALA A 232 35.80 -22.78 9.37
C ALA A 232 36.85 -23.72 8.76
N LEU A 233 38.14 -23.42 9.00
CA LEU A 233 39.26 -24.24 8.54
C LEU A 233 39.17 -25.67 9.09
N MET A 234 38.95 -25.80 10.40
CA MET A 234 38.85 -27.08 11.07
C MET A 234 37.68 -27.91 10.54
N LEU A 235 36.49 -27.31 10.37
CA LEU A 235 35.33 -28.02 9.81
C LEU A 235 35.61 -28.57 8.41
N LYS A 236 36.28 -27.78 7.55
CA LYS A 236 36.70 -28.21 6.22
C LYS A 236 37.74 -29.32 6.28
N LEU A 237 38.77 -29.17 7.11
CA LEU A 237 39.83 -30.18 7.28
C LEU A 237 39.30 -31.51 7.84
N GLN A 238 38.37 -31.48 8.81
CA GLN A 238 37.72 -32.70 9.33
C GLN A 238 36.96 -33.48 8.26
N HIS A 239 36.45 -32.79 7.24
CA HIS A 239 35.81 -33.40 6.09
C HIS A 239 36.82 -33.92 5.06
N LEU A 240 37.87 -33.15 4.76
CA LEU A 240 38.89 -33.51 3.78
C LEU A 240 39.83 -34.63 4.26
N CYS A 241 40.06 -34.74 5.57
CA CYS A 241 40.94 -35.73 6.19
C CYS A 241 40.23 -36.40 7.39
N PRO A 242 39.24 -37.27 7.15
CA PRO A 242 38.42 -37.86 8.22
C PRO A 242 39.20 -38.81 9.15
N ASP A 243 40.27 -39.44 8.67
CA ASP A 243 41.08 -40.41 9.42
C ASP A 243 42.18 -39.77 10.29
N HIS A 244 42.31 -38.43 10.27
CA HIS A 244 43.31 -37.71 11.06
C HIS A 244 42.90 -37.60 12.54
N ASP A 245 43.87 -37.68 13.46
CA ASP A 245 43.60 -37.52 14.91
C ASP A 245 43.43 -36.05 15.28
N TRP A 246 42.19 -35.59 15.21
CA TRP A 246 41.81 -34.21 15.51
C TRP A 246 41.88 -33.85 17.00
N ARG A 247 41.88 -34.82 17.91
CA ARG A 247 41.83 -34.56 19.36
C ARG A 247 43.03 -33.76 19.85
N LYS A 248 44.19 -33.96 19.21
CA LYS A 248 45.43 -33.23 19.50
C LYS A 248 45.26 -31.71 19.34
N TYR A 249 44.45 -31.27 18.38
CA TYR A 249 44.31 -29.85 18.01
C TYR A 249 43.09 -29.19 18.65
N THR A 250 42.10 -29.96 19.09
CA THR A 250 40.87 -29.43 19.72
C THR A 250 40.94 -29.36 21.24
N SER A 251 41.79 -30.16 21.87
CA SER A 251 42.00 -30.18 23.32
C SER A 251 42.91 -29.02 23.77
N PRO A 252 42.64 -28.35 24.93
CA PRO A 252 41.59 -28.63 25.91
C PRO A 252 40.29 -27.84 25.70
N MET A 253 40.23 -26.92 24.73
CA MET A 253 39.09 -26.01 24.53
C MET A 253 37.78 -26.73 24.19
N PHE A 254 37.84 -27.77 23.36
CA PHE A 254 36.68 -28.56 22.95
C PHE A 254 36.69 -29.93 23.61
N LYS A 255 35.53 -30.34 24.12
CA LYS A 255 35.35 -31.61 24.83
C LYS A 255 35.40 -32.81 23.89
N ASN A 256 34.86 -32.63 22.68
CA ASN A 256 34.87 -33.64 21.63
C ASN A 256 35.76 -33.19 20.46
N PRO A 257 36.41 -34.14 19.76
CA PRO A 257 37.21 -33.83 18.58
C PRO A 257 36.36 -33.26 17.44
N ASP A 258 35.11 -33.68 17.29
CA ASP A 258 34.17 -33.13 16.31
C ASP A 258 33.60 -31.79 16.80
N LEU A 259 33.89 -30.70 16.06
CA LEU A 259 33.48 -29.35 16.44
C LEU A 259 31.96 -29.20 16.53
N LEU A 260 31.18 -29.84 15.64
CA LEU A 260 29.72 -29.71 15.59
C LEU A 260 28.99 -30.66 16.55
N SER A 261 29.71 -31.29 17.47
CA SER A 261 29.06 -32.03 18.56
C SER A 261 28.38 -31.06 19.54
N THR A 262 27.23 -31.47 20.08
CA THR A 262 26.42 -30.65 21.01
C THR A 262 27.20 -30.19 22.25
N GLY A 263 28.17 -31.00 22.71
CA GLY A 263 29.03 -30.65 23.85
C GLY A 263 29.97 -29.46 23.61
N ASN A 264 30.18 -29.06 22.36
CA ASN A 264 31.05 -27.97 21.93
C ASN A 264 30.29 -26.66 21.59
N TYR A 265 28.96 -26.69 21.49
CA TYR A 265 28.16 -25.56 21.01
C TYR A 265 28.32 -24.29 21.85
N HIS A 266 28.41 -24.38 23.17
CA HIS A 266 28.61 -23.19 24.01
C HIS A 266 29.96 -22.52 23.72
N THR A 267 31.03 -23.32 23.61
CA THR A 267 32.37 -22.82 23.23
C THR A 267 32.36 -22.21 21.83
N LEU A 268 31.68 -22.84 20.87
CA LEU A 268 31.49 -22.27 19.53
C LEU A 268 30.72 -20.95 19.55
N GLY A 269 29.67 -20.85 20.37
CA GLY A 269 28.90 -19.62 20.55
C GLY A 269 29.75 -18.45 21.04
N LEU A 270 30.67 -18.70 21.99
CA LEU A 270 31.61 -17.68 22.46
C LEU A 270 32.60 -17.24 21.38
N ILE A 271 33.16 -18.18 20.62
CA ILE A 271 34.08 -17.88 19.51
C ILE A 271 33.38 -17.10 18.39
N LEU A 272 32.16 -17.51 18.02
CA LEU A 272 31.37 -16.88 16.94
C LEU A 272 30.76 -15.53 17.36
N LYS A 273 30.60 -15.31 18.67
CA LYS A 273 30.26 -13.99 19.23
C LYS A 273 31.44 -13.02 19.15
N ASP A 274 32.65 -13.50 18.84
CA ASP A 274 33.84 -12.71 18.50
C ASP A 274 34.11 -11.60 19.54
N ILE A 275 34.04 -11.99 20.82
CA ILE A 275 34.36 -11.13 21.96
C ILE A 275 35.88 -11.03 22.06
N ASP A 276 36.44 -9.82 22.04
CA ASP A 276 37.83 -9.60 22.43
C ASP A 276 37.95 -9.91 23.94
N ASP A 277 38.82 -10.85 24.34
CA ASP A 277 39.07 -11.20 25.74
C ASP A 277 39.47 -9.94 26.54
N GLU A 278 38.52 -9.31 27.23
CA GLU A 278 38.75 -8.13 28.09
C GLU A 278 39.66 -8.42 29.30
N GLU A 279 40.00 -9.68 29.58
CA GLU A 279 40.97 -10.04 30.63
C GLU A 279 42.44 -9.99 30.14
N SER A 280 42.68 -9.84 28.83
CA SER A 280 44.03 -9.68 28.29
C SER A 280 44.42 -8.20 28.28
N ASN A 281 45.26 -7.80 29.22
CA ASN A 281 45.69 -6.42 29.51
C ASN A 281 46.57 -5.78 28.39
N SER A 282 46.38 -6.16 27.13
CA SER A 282 47.05 -5.56 25.98
C SER A 282 46.12 -4.56 25.29
N LYS A 283 46.49 -3.28 25.37
CA LYS A 283 45.97 -2.22 24.52
C LYS A 283 46.22 -2.55 23.04
N SER A 284 45.33 -3.31 22.41
CA SER A 284 45.28 -3.50 20.97
C SER A 284 43.91 -3.09 20.45
N SER A 285 43.93 -2.15 19.51
CA SER A 285 42.84 -1.63 18.69
C SER A 285 41.59 -2.50 18.62
N GLY A 286 40.45 -1.95 19.02
CA GLY A 286 39.16 -2.64 19.04
C GLY A 286 38.86 -3.38 17.74
N SER A 287 38.29 -4.58 17.89
CA SER A 287 37.65 -5.31 16.81
C SER A 287 36.72 -4.36 16.04
N SER A 288 37.08 -4.10 14.78
CA SER A 288 36.29 -3.28 13.88
C SER A 288 35.04 -4.06 13.50
N TRP A 289 33.93 -3.83 14.22
CA TRP A 289 32.64 -4.39 13.86
C TRP A 289 32.34 -4.17 12.37
N LYS A 290 31.82 -5.21 11.71
CA LYS A 290 31.36 -5.14 10.33
C LYS A 290 29.92 -5.68 10.23
N PRO A 291 29.06 -5.07 9.39
CA PRO A 291 27.69 -5.56 9.18
C PRO A 291 27.61 -6.94 8.53
N GLU A 292 28.65 -7.36 7.80
CA GLU A 292 28.64 -8.64 7.09
C GLU A 292 28.97 -9.81 8.01
N LEU A 293 28.12 -10.84 7.96
CA LEU A 293 28.32 -12.08 8.69
C LEU A 293 29.56 -12.82 8.18
N ASN A 294 30.41 -13.31 9.10
CA ASN A 294 31.61 -14.07 8.74
C ASN A 294 31.26 -15.32 7.91
N PHE A 295 32.08 -15.64 6.89
CA PHE A 295 31.83 -16.78 6.00
C PHE A 295 31.74 -18.14 6.71
N VAL A 296 32.26 -18.26 7.94
CA VAL A 296 32.14 -19.49 8.76
C VAL A 296 30.69 -19.95 8.90
N TRP A 297 29.73 -19.04 8.94
CA TRP A 297 28.31 -19.38 9.11
C TRP A 297 27.75 -20.12 7.90
N ASP A 298 28.15 -19.74 6.68
CA ASP A 298 27.74 -20.46 5.47
C ASP A 298 28.31 -21.88 5.48
N ILE A 299 29.56 -22.04 5.92
CA ILE A 299 30.20 -23.36 6.07
C ILE A 299 29.47 -24.19 7.13
N ILE A 300 29.20 -23.64 8.31
CA ILE A 300 28.46 -24.35 9.37
C ILE A 300 27.09 -24.81 8.86
N PHE A 301 26.36 -23.96 8.14
CA PHE A 301 25.06 -24.34 7.56
C PHE A 301 25.20 -25.43 6.49
N ASP A 302 26.25 -25.43 5.68
CA ASP A 302 26.46 -26.50 4.70
C ASP A 302 26.67 -27.87 5.38
N TYR A 303 27.25 -27.90 6.59
CA TYR A 303 27.45 -29.12 7.38
C TYR A 303 26.22 -29.52 8.22
N LEU A 304 25.49 -28.56 8.80
CA LEU A 304 24.32 -28.83 9.66
C LEU A 304 23.00 -28.96 8.89
N LEU A 305 22.90 -28.31 7.73
CA LEU A 305 21.72 -28.27 6.86
C LEU A 305 22.11 -28.61 5.41
N PRO A 306 22.63 -29.83 5.15
CA PRO A 306 23.08 -30.21 3.83
C PRO A 306 21.93 -30.23 2.82
N SER A 307 22.21 -29.86 1.57
CA SER A 307 21.21 -29.84 0.50
C SER A 307 20.66 -31.25 0.20
N PRO A 308 19.38 -31.38 -0.21
CA PRO A 308 18.79 -32.67 -0.55
C PRO A 308 19.59 -33.36 -1.67
N GLY A 309 20.20 -34.51 -1.37
CA GLY A 309 21.07 -35.26 -2.30
C GLY A 309 22.56 -35.24 -1.97
N SER A 310 22.98 -34.55 -0.91
CA SER A 310 24.34 -34.67 -0.38
C SER A 310 24.53 -36.00 0.36
N ASN A 311 25.62 -36.73 0.08
CA ASN A 311 26.03 -37.95 0.81
C ASN A 311 26.64 -37.65 2.20
N GLN A 312 26.48 -36.42 2.69
CA GLN A 312 27.13 -35.93 3.89
C GLN A 312 26.29 -36.25 5.13
N GLN A 313 26.87 -37.02 6.04
CA GLN A 313 26.22 -37.39 7.29
C GLN A 313 26.27 -36.21 8.27
N THR A 314 25.11 -35.72 8.71
CA THR A 314 25.01 -34.63 9.70
C THR A 314 25.49 -35.13 11.07
N LYS A 315 26.54 -34.53 11.62
CA LYS A 315 27.12 -34.89 12.92
C LYS A 315 26.74 -33.91 14.04
N GLY A 316 25.50 -33.43 14.02
CA GLY A 316 24.93 -32.50 15.00
C GLY A 316 23.47 -32.18 14.67
N THR A 317 22.76 -31.55 15.61
CA THR A 317 21.37 -31.10 15.47
C THR A 317 21.33 -29.59 15.27
N PHE A 318 20.75 -29.13 14.15
CA PHE A 318 20.59 -27.69 13.89
C PHE A 318 19.69 -26.98 14.92
N PRO A 319 18.58 -27.56 15.39
CA PRO A 319 17.76 -26.95 16.45
C PRO A 319 18.55 -26.58 17.72
N GLU A 320 19.40 -27.49 18.22
CA GLU A 320 20.21 -27.20 19.42
C GLU A 320 21.37 -26.26 19.14
N PHE A 321 21.93 -26.31 17.93
CA PHE A 321 22.90 -25.31 17.49
C PHE A 321 22.27 -23.92 17.51
N PHE A 322 21.08 -23.75 16.91
CA PHE A 322 20.39 -22.46 16.88
C PHE A 322 20.07 -21.97 18.29
N ARG A 323 19.52 -22.83 19.16
CA ARG A 323 19.24 -22.46 20.56
C ARG A 323 20.49 -22.01 21.32
N ILE A 324 21.57 -22.78 21.29
CA ILE A 324 22.75 -22.51 22.13
C ILE A 324 23.64 -21.41 21.52
N VAL A 325 23.92 -21.49 20.22
CA VAL A 325 24.90 -20.62 19.54
C VAL A 325 24.26 -19.30 19.09
N VAL A 326 22.97 -19.31 18.71
CA VAL A 326 22.29 -18.11 18.20
C VAL A 326 21.44 -17.47 19.29
N ASP A 327 20.48 -18.20 19.85
CA ASP A 327 19.52 -17.64 20.81
C ASP A 327 20.16 -17.25 22.16
N GLU A 328 20.98 -18.12 22.73
CA GLU A 328 21.61 -17.90 24.04
C GLU A 328 22.87 -17.01 23.96
N CYS A 329 23.55 -16.95 22.82
CA CYS A 329 24.76 -16.13 22.67
C CYS A 329 24.50 -14.78 21.97
N LEU A 330 23.91 -14.78 20.76
CA LEU A 330 23.71 -13.56 19.96
C LEU A 330 22.49 -12.75 20.40
N PHE A 331 21.43 -13.41 20.85
CA PHE A 331 20.20 -12.77 21.36
C PHE A 331 20.11 -12.71 22.89
N SER A 332 21.19 -13.01 23.61
CA SER A 332 21.26 -12.82 25.07
C SER A 332 20.94 -11.37 25.45
N SER A 333 20.40 -11.16 26.66
CA SER A 333 20.14 -9.82 27.19
C SER A 333 21.42 -8.99 27.33
N THR A 334 22.57 -9.62 27.57
CA THR A 334 23.88 -8.95 27.65
C THR A 334 24.58 -8.79 26.30
N SER A 335 23.90 -9.14 25.20
CA SER A 335 24.45 -9.07 23.84
C SER A 335 24.27 -7.66 23.25
N SER A 336 25.33 -7.11 22.66
CA SER A 336 25.28 -5.79 22.04
C SER A 336 24.34 -5.77 20.81
N PRO A 337 23.83 -4.59 20.42
CA PRO A 337 22.97 -4.47 19.24
C PRO A 337 23.61 -5.01 17.96
N GLU A 338 24.92 -4.85 17.80
CA GLU A 338 25.72 -5.40 16.70
C GLU A 338 25.63 -6.92 16.59
N ARG A 339 25.67 -7.62 17.73
CA ARG A 339 25.62 -9.09 17.76
C ARG A 339 24.19 -9.58 17.54
N LYS A 340 23.20 -8.88 18.10
CA LYS A 340 21.78 -9.12 17.82
C LYS A 340 21.47 -8.92 16.32
N TYR A 341 22.11 -7.95 15.66
CA TYR A 341 22.02 -7.75 14.20
C TYR A 341 22.51 -8.96 13.41
N TRP A 342 23.68 -9.53 13.77
CA TRP A 342 24.14 -10.78 13.17
C TRP A 342 23.19 -11.94 13.45
N GLY A 343 22.58 -11.99 14.64
CA GLY A 343 21.54 -12.97 14.97
C GLY A 343 20.36 -12.91 13.98
N PHE A 344 19.91 -11.71 13.59
CA PHE A 344 18.88 -11.55 12.56
C PHE A 344 19.36 -12.08 11.21
N GLN A 345 20.56 -11.72 10.76
CA GLN A 345 21.12 -12.23 9.50
C GLN A 345 21.27 -13.76 9.48
N VAL A 346 21.66 -14.35 10.62
CA VAL A 346 21.74 -15.80 10.82
C VAL A 346 20.37 -16.46 10.66
N PHE A 347 19.33 -15.92 11.30
CA PHE A 347 17.96 -16.41 11.15
C PHE A 347 17.48 -16.32 9.69
N GLN A 348 17.70 -15.16 9.07
CA GLN A 348 17.36 -14.86 7.67
C GLN A 348 18.01 -15.86 6.69
N LYS A 349 19.30 -16.16 6.87
CA LYS A 349 20.03 -17.16 6.08
C LYS A 349 19.59 -18.60 6.37
N ALA A 350 19.23 -18.91 7.61
CA ALA A 350 18.82 -20.25 8.03
C ALA A 350 17.42 -20.62 7.54
N LEU A 351 16.44 -19.72 7.65
CA LEU A 351 15.03 -19.97 7.34
C LEU A 351 14.78 -20.71 6.00
N PRO A 352 15.39 -20.34 4.85
CA PRO A 352 15.16 -21.05 3.59
C PRO A 352 15.78 -22.45 3.52
N ARG A 353 16.79 -22.75 4.36
CA ARG A 353 17.56 -24.00 4.38
C ARG A 353 17.03 -25.04 5.37
N VAL A 354 16.28 -24.61 6.39
CA VAL A 354 15.79 -25.48 7.47
C VAL A 354 14.67 -26.41 6.97
N PRO A 355 14.71 -27.72 7.30
CA PRO A 355 13.61 -28.64 7.04
C PRO A 355 12.30 -28.21 7.70
N ALA A 356 11.15 -28.51 7.08
CA ALA A 356 9.84 -28.07 7.57
C ALA A 356 9.57 -28.45 9.04
N ASP A 357 10.03 -29.63 9.47
CA ASP A 357 9.85 -30.15 10.83
C ASP A 357 10.65 -29.37 11.89
N ASP A 358 11.77 -28.75 11.49
CA ASP A 358 12.67 -28.01 12.38
C ASP A 358 12.37 -26.51 12.43
N ILE A 359 11.53 -25.98 11.53
CA ILE A 359 11.14 -24.57 11.49
C ILE A 359 10.59 -24.08 12.85
N PRO A 360 9.72 -24.80 13.58
CA PRO A 360 9.28 -24.38 14.90
C PRO A 360 10.42 -24.10 15.89
N MET A 361 11.54 -24.82 15.76
CA MET A 361 12.64 -24.79 16.73
C MET A 361 13.56 -23.57 16.58
N ILE A 362 13.46 -22.82 15.47
CA ILE A 362 14.23 -21.58 15.27
C ILE A 362 13.46 -20.33 15.74
N PHE A 363 12.18 -20.44 16.09
CA PHE A 363 11.40 -19.36 16.73
C PHE A 363 11.57 -19.41 18.26
N THR A 364 12.81 -19.23 18.68
CA THR A 364 13.26 -19.34 20.08
C THR A 364 12.87 -18.12 20.92
N LYS A 365 12.96 -18.26 22.24
CA LYS A 365 12.47 -17.27 23.20
C LYS A 365 13.18 -15.91 23.08
N ASN A 366 14.52 -15.88 23.05
CA ASN A 366 15.24 -14.61 23.04
C ASN A 366 15.14 -13.92 21.69
N PHE A 367 15.18 -14.68 20.59
CA PHE A 367 14.94 -14.20 19.24
C PHE A 367 13.56 -13.53 19.12
N MET A 368 12.49 -14.22 19.51
CA MET A 368 11.13 -13.68 19.41
C MET A 368 10.95 -12.43 20.27
N ARG A 369 11.48 -12.43 21.50
CA ARG A 369 11.49 -11.23 22.36
C ARG A 369 12.20 -10.07 21.67
N THR A 370 13.41 -10.29 21.17
CA THR A 370 14.21 -9.25 20.48
C THR A 370 13.50 -8.75 19.24
N TRP A 371 12.90 -9.64 18.46
CA TRP A 371 12.19 -9.29 17.23
C TRP A 371 10.94 -8.46 17.51
N ILE A 372 10.11 -8.87 18.49
CA ILE A 372 8.92 -8.12 18.88
C ILE A 372 9.31 -6.73 19.40
N ASN A 373 10.29 -6.68 20.31
CA ASN A 373 10.79 -5.46 20.92
C ASN A 373 11.27 -4.46 19.86
N HIS A 374 12.22 -4.85 19.01
CA HIS A 374 12.78 -3.96 18.01
C HIS A 374 11.84 -3.63 16.84
N SER A 375 10.75 -4.38 16.64
CA SER A 375 9.74 -4.03 15.64
C SER A 375 8.79 -2.91 16.11
N SER A 376 8.57 -2.76 17.42
CA SER A 376 7.48 -1.93 17.98
C SER A 376 7.61 -0.41 17.78
N LYS A 377 8.81 0.16 17.93
CA LYS A 377 9.09 1.60 17.79
C LYS A 377 10.22 1.81 16.76
N SER A 378 10.10 2.88 15.96
CA SER A 378 10.97 3.15 14.80
C SER A 378 12.32 3.79 15.13
N ASP A 379 12.45 4.34 16.33
CA ASP A 379 13.64 4.91 16.96
C ASP A 379 14.67 3.84 17.38
N ARG A 380 14.22 2.60 17.61
CA ARG A 380 15.08 1.50 18.04
C ARG A 380 16.15 1.16 17.02
N TYR A 381 17.39 0.95 17.50
CA TYR A 381 18.57 0.70 16.66
C TYR A 381 18.39 -0.43 15.63
N LEU A 382 17.81 -1.57 16.04
CA LEU A 382 17.61 -2.74 15.19
C LEU A 382 16.26 -2.77 14.46
N HIS A 383 15.50 -1.68 14.46
CA HIS A 383 14.17 -1.64 13.86
C HIS A 383 14.16 -2.01 12.37
N LYS A 384 15.17 -1.55 11.62
CA LYS A 384 15.32 -1.90 10.20
C LYS A 384 15.56 -3.40 9.99
N ALA A 385 16.39 -4.03 10.84
CA ALA A 385 16.67 -5.46 10.77
C ALA A 385 15.45 -6.31 11.16
N ALA A 386 14.71 -5.88 12.18
CA ALA A 386 13.48 -6.51 12.62
C ALA A 386 12.38 -6.44 11.53
N LYS A 387 12.21 -5.28 10.87
CA LYS A 387 11.32 -5.12 9.71
C LYS A 387 11.76 -5.97 8.51
N GLN A 388 13.05 -6.01 8.22
CA GLN A 388 13.58 -6.86 7.15
C GLN A 388 13.27 -8.34 7.41
N THR A 389 13.41 -8.80 8.65
CA THR A 389 13.04 -10.17 9.05
C THR A 389 11.57 -10.47 8.80
N ALA A 390 10.66 -9.53 9.10
CA ALA A 390 9.23 -9.67 8.78
C ALA A 390 8.94 -9.78 7.27
N ILE A 391 9.66 -9.01 6.46
CA ILE A 391 9.57 -9.07 4.99
C ILE A 391 10.04 -10.43 4.49
N GLU A 392 11.15 -10.95 5.01
CA GLU A 392 11.72 -12.23 4.60
C GLU A 392 10.85 -13.43 5.00
N VAL A 393 10.29 -13.43 6.22
CA VAL A 393 9.30 -14.43 6.64
C VAL A 393 8.08 -14.40 5.72
N SER A 394 7.60 -13.21 5.35
CA SER A 394 6.47 -13.06 4.42
C SER A 394 6.81 -13.56 3.02
N ASN A 395 8.03 -13.29 2.51
CA ASN A 395 8.49 -13.76 1.21
C ASN A 395 8.67 -15.29 1.19
N PHE A 396 9.19 -15.87 2.27
CA PHE A 396 9.33 -17.32 2.41
C PHE A 396 7.97 -18.04 2.30
N VAL A 397 6.90 -17.49 2.89
CA VAL A 397 5.55 -18.05 2.75
C VAL A 397 5.01 -17.91 1.33
N LYS A 398 5.30 -16.80 0.64
CA LYS A 398 4.89 -16.65 -0.78
C LYS A 398 5.53 -17.73 -1.66
N GLU A 399 6.76 -18.14 -1.37
CA GLU A 399 7.41 -19.24 -2.09
C GLU A 399 6.90 -20.63 -1.64
N LYS A 400 6.58 -20.80 -0.36
CA LYS A 400 6.10 -22.07 0.22
C LYS A 400 4.79 -21.88 1.03
N PRO A 401 3.63 -21.68 0.37
CA PRO A 401 2.36 -21.36 1.06
C PRO A 401 1.91 -22.40 2.09
N GLN A 402 2.27 -23.68 1.90
CA GLN A 402 1.94 -24.78 2.80
C GLN A 402 2.56 -24.64 4.21
N LEU A 403 3.63 -23.86 4.36
CA LEU A 403 4.32 -23.65 5.64
C LEU A 403 3.76 -22.46 6.43
N GLY A 404 2.86 -21.66 5.83
CA GLY A 404 2.31 -20.45 6.46
C GLY A 404 1.63 -20.72 7.81
N MET A 405 0.84 -21.80 7.91
CA MET A 405 0.19 -22.19 9.17
C MET A 405 1.21 -22.47 10.27
N GLY A 406 2.25 -23.26 9.97
CA GLY A 406 3.28 -23.62 10.94
C GLY A 406 3.98 -22.38 11.52
N LEU A 407 4.21 -21.37 10.69
CA LEU A 407 4.79 -20.08 11.09
C LEU A 407 3.84 -19.25 11.95
N ILE A 408 2.56 -19.13 11.57
CA ILE A 408 1.57 -18.39 12.38
C ILE A 408 1.48 -19.00 13.78
N VAL A 409 1.49 -20.32 13.89
CA VAL A 409 1.48 -21.02 15.19
C VAL A 409 2.70 -20.64 16.05
N GLN A 410 3.86 -20.39 15.45
CA GLN A 410 5.02 -19.89 16.21
C GLN A 410 4.90 -18.40 16.57
N LEU A 411 4.46 -17.55 15.63
CA LEU A 411 4.32 -16.11 15.86
C LEU A 411 3.26 -15.77 16.92
N THR A 412 2.21 -16.59 16.99
CA THR A 412 1.10 -16.44 17.96
C THR A 412 1.17 -17.43 19.12
N GLY A 413 2.24 -18.24 19.18
CA GLY A 413 2.46 -19.30 20.15
C GLY A 413 3.15 -18.82 21.43
N VAL A 414 3.77 -19.76 22.14
CA VAL A 414 4.35 -19.55 23.48
C VAL A 414 5.44 -18.48 23.51
N ASN A 415 6.32 -18.47 22.50
CA ASN A 415 7.41 -17.49 22.42
C ASN A 415 6.98 -16.18 21.71
N GLY A 416 5.81 -16.19 21.07
CA GLY A 416 5.28 -15.07 20.31
C GLY A 416 4.22 -14.28 21.08
N SER A 417 3.30 -13.66 20.35
CA SER A 417 2.15 -12.98 20.95
C SER A 417 0.92 -13.13 20.07
N ARG A 418 -0.23 -13.34 20.72
CA ARG A 418 -1.56 -13.31 20.07
C ARG A 418 -1.88 -11.97 19.40
N GLN A 419 -1.19 -10.90 19.80
CA GLN A 419 -1.28 -9.55 19.24
C GLN A 419 0.01 -9.16 18.48
N PHE A 420 0.69 -10.14 17.86
CA PHE A 420 1.99 -9.94 17.21
C PHE A 420 2.00 -8.72 16.27
N ASP A 421 1.06 -8.63 15.34
CA ASP A 421 1.00 -7.53 14.36
C ASP A 421 0.78 -6.16 15.05
N GLN A 422 -0.02 -6.11 16.12
CA GLN A 422 -0.26 -4.88 16.89
C GLN A 422 0.99 -4.44 17.66
N LEU A 423 1.66 -5.37 18.36
CA LEU A 423 2.88 -5.07 19.13
C LEU A 423 4.03 -4.67 18.22
N THR A 424 4.17 -5.34 17.08
CA THR A 424 5.24 -5.07 16.11
C THR A 424 4.94 -3.92 15.18
N LYS A 425 3.70 -3.40 15.16
CA LYS A 425 3.20 -2.45 14.16
C LYS A 425 3.51 -2.93 12.72
N THR A 426 3.42 -4.24 12.51
CA THR A 426 3.59 -4.88 11.20
C THR A 426 2.29 -5.57 10.78
N LYS A 427 2.27 -6.05 9.53
CA LYS A 427 1.18 -6.86 8.97
C LYS A 427 1.68 -8.26 8.63
N THR A 428 2.54 -8.81 9.49
CA THR A 428 3.26 -10.05 9.19
C THR A 428 2.29 -11.23 9.18
N VAL A 429 1.49 -11.39 10.24
CA VAL A 429 0.48 -12.46 10.31
C VAL A 429 -0.60 -12.25 9.24
N GLU A 430 -1.08 -11.01 9.05
CA GLU A 430 -2.03 -10.67 7.98
C GLU A 430 -1.49 -11.04 6.58
N SER A 431 -0.22 -10.71 6.30
CA SER A 431 0.43 -11.01 5.02
C SER A 431 0.61 -12.52 4.81
N ILE A 432 0.97 -13.27 5.85
CA ILE A 432 1.08 -14.73 5.79
C ILE A 432 -0.29 -15.34 5.47
N LEU A 433 -1.36 -14.92 6.17
CA LEU A 433 -2.73 -15.39 5.92
C LEU A 433 -3.20 -15.09 4.49
N SER A 434 -2.89 -13.91 3.95
CA SER A 434 -3.25 -13.56 2.56
C SER A 434 -2.50 -14.37 1.50
N SER A 435 -1.33 -14.92 1.85
CA SER A 435 -0.48 -15.68 0.92
C SER A 435 -0.73 -17.20 1.00
N MET A 436 -1.50 -17.66 1.99
CA MET A 436 -1.86 -19.07 2.16
C MET A 436 -2.95 -19.52 1.18
N ASN A 437 -2.96 -20.81 0.86
CA ASN A 437 -4.04 -21.42 0.08
C ASN A 437 -5.28 -21.69 0.96
N ALA A 438 -6.42 -21.95 0.32
CA ALA A 438 -7.68 -22.22 1.02
C ALA A 438 -7.58 -23.40 2.01
N ASP A 439 -6.84 -24.46 1.67
CA ASP A 439 -6.65 -25.62 2.56
C ASP A 439 -5.83 -25.25 3.82
N GLY A 440 -4.78 -24.42 3.67
CA GLY A 440 -4.03 -23.89 4.79
C GLY A 440 -4.89 -23.03 5.72
N ILE A 441 -5.83 -22.25 5.17
CA ILE A 441 -6.80 -21.47 5.97
C ILE A 441 -7.77 -22.42 6.69
N THR A 442 -8.27 -23.47 6.06
CA THR A 442 -9.10 -24.49 6.73
C THR A 442 -8.37 -25.13 7.91
N HIS A 443 -7.10 -25.52 7.73
CA HIS A 443 -6.30 -26.07 8.83
C HIS A 443 -6.03 -25.04 9.93
N TYR A 444 -5.88 -23.76 9.60
CA TYR A 444 -5.76 -22.70 10.59
C TYR A 444 -7.07 -22.50 11.38
N VAL A 445 -8.23 -22.57 10.73
CA VAL A 445 -9.55 -22.57 11.40
C VAL A 445 -9.67 -23.76 12.35
N ASP A 446 -9.28 -24.96 11.92
CA ASP A 446 -9.26 -26.16 12.77
C ASP A 446 -8.38 -25.97 14.02
N HIS A 447 -7.21 -25.35 13.83
CA HIS A 447 -6.29 -25.05 14.92
C HIS A 447 -6.84 -24.00 15.89
N LEU A 448 -7.44 -22.91 15.40
CA LEU A 448 -8.09 -21.90 16.25
C LEU A 448 -9.23 -22.51 17.08
N ILE A 449 -10.06 -23.34 16.46
CA ILE A 449 -11.16 -24.04 17.15
C ILE A 449 -10.61 -25.01 18.20
N SER A 450 -9.54 -25.75 17.92
CA SER A 450 -8.95 -26.68 18.91
C SER A 450 -8.37 -25.93 20.12
N GLN A 451 -7.84 -24.73 19.91
CA GLN A 451 -7.36 -23.86 21.00
C GLN A 451 -8.47 -23.35 21.92
N PHE A 452 -9.72 -23.28 21.45
CA PHE A 452 -10.84 -22.71 22.21
C PHE A 452 -11.16 -23.45 23.53
N ASN A 453 -10.94 -24.77 23.55
CA ASN A 453 -11.20 -25.61 24.73
C ASN A 453 -10.00 -25.76 25.66
N GLY A 454 -8.83 -25.26 25.27
CA GLY A 454 -7.58 -25.55 25.94
C GLY A 454 -7.04 -26.95 25.62
N ASN A 455 -5.71 -27.11 25.73
CA ASN A 455 -5.12 -28.45 25.82
C ASN A 455 -5.51 -29.03 27.18
N GLU A 456 -5.71 -30.35 27.27
CA GLU A 456 -5.95 -31.08 28.53
C GLU A 456 -4.80 -30.77 29.52
N GLY A 457 -4.95 -29.75 30.38
CA GLY A 457 -3.86 -29.29 31.25
C GLY A 457 -3.90 -27.82 31.67
N VAL A 458 -4.89 -27.02 31.27
CA VAL A 458 -5.08 -25.67 31.87
C VAL A 458 -5.44 -25.85 33.34
N ASP A 459 -4.62 -25.30 34.24
CA ASP A 459 -4.92 -25.22 35.67
C ASP A 459 -6.34 -24.67 35.84
N LYS A 460 -7.18 -25.41 36.59
CA LYS A 460 -8.61 -25.11 36.73
C LYS A 460 -8.91 -23.75 37.37
N ASP A 461 -7.88 -23.03 37.78
CA ASP A 461 -7.94 -21.82 38.58
C ASP A 461 -7.84 -20.52 37.74
N ASP A 462 -7.48 -20.56 36.44
CA ASP A 462 -7.42 -19.37 35.56
C ASP A 462 -8.59 -19.30 34.54
N ILE A 463 -9.79 -19.03 35.05
CA ILE A 463 -11.01 -18.87 34.21
C ILE A 463 -10.94 -17.60 33.36
N GLU A 464 -10.30 -16.55 33.85
CA GLU A 464 -10.20 -15.26 33.16
C GLU A 464 -9.30 -15.35 31.92
N GLY A 465 -8.10 -15.94 32.05
CA GLY A 465 -7.21 -16.21 30.93
C GLY A 465 -7.81 -17.15 29.88
N LEU A 466 -8.61 -18.12 30.32
CA LEU A 466 -9.37 -19.02 29.44
C LEU A 466 -10.47 -18.27 28.67
N ASN A 467 -11.23 -17.38 29.32
CA ASN A 467 -12.24 -16.56 28.66
C ASN A 467 -11.60 -15.55 27.69
N ALA A 468 -10.48 -14.92 28.06
CA ALA A 468 -9.71 -14.05 27.16
C ALA A 468 -9.22 -14.80 25.91
N ARG A 469 -8.77 -16.05 26.08
CA ARG A 469 -8.41 -16.92 24.94
C ARG A 469 -9.60 -17.21 24.05
N ARG A 470 -10.76 -17.54 24.64
CA ARG A 470 -12.00 -17.80 23.89
C ARG A 470 -12.43 -16.59 23.08
N SER A 471 -12.44 -15.40 23.67
CA SER A 471 -12.73 -14.14 22.97
C SER A 471 -11.75 -13.90 21.84
N TRP A 472 -10.45 -14.08 22.06
CA TRP A 472 -9.44 -13.94 21.02
C TRP A 472 -9.65 -14.90 19.85
N VAL A 473 -9.98 -16.17 20.10
CA VAL A 473 -10.30 -17.14 19.04
C VAL A 473 -11.49 -16.65 18.22
N MET A 474 -12.56 -16.18 18.86
CA MET A 474 -13.71 -15.61 18.16
C MET A 474 -13.30 -14.42 17.28
N ASP A 475 -12.47 -13.52 17.79
CA ASP A 475 -11.99 -12.35 17.04
C ASP A 475 -11.12 -12.76 15.84
N GLN A 476 -10.26 -13.79 15.96
CA GLN A 476 -9.48 -14.31 14.85
C GLN A 476 -10.37 -14.92 13.76
N LEU A 477 -11.41 -15.68 14.13
CA LEU A 477 -12.35 -16.25 13.16
C LEU A 477 -13.11 -15.16 12.39
N VAL A 478 -13.53 -14.09 13.07
CA VAL A 478 -14.14 -12.92 12.41
C VAL A 478 -13.14 -12.22 11.49
N ALA A 479 -11.89 -12.05 11.92
CA ALA A 479 -10.84 -11.42 11.11
C ALA A 479 -10.59 -12.16 9.79
N LEU A 480 -10.66 -13.50 9.81
CA LEU A 480 -10.56 -14.32 8.59
C LEU A 480 -11.69 -14.03 7.59
N ILE A 481 -12.92 -13.81 8.07
CA ILE A 481 -14.08 -13.48 7.22
C ILE A 481 -13.99 -12.03 6.73
N LYS A 482 -13.59 -11.09 7.59
CA LYS A 482 -13.48 -9.66 7.27
C LYS A 482 -12.38 -9.34 6.26
N ASN A 483 -11.26 -10.07 6.29
CA ASN A 483 -10.14 -9.80 5.40
C ASN A 483 -10.46 -10.23 3.95
N GLY A 484 -10.64 -9.25 3.06
CA GLY A 484 -10.97 -9.48 1.64
C GLY A 484 -9.80 -10.01 0.79
N SER A 485 -8.57 -10.02 1.31
CA SER A 485 -7.40 -10.58 0.60
C SER A 485 -7.27 -12.09 0.73
N ILE A 486 -7.95 -12.70 1.72
CA ILE A 486 -7.90 -14.14 1.97
C ILE A 486 -8.80 -14.89 0.96
N PRO A 487 -8.31 -15.96 0.32
CA PRO A 487 -9.13 -16.81 -0.55
C PRO A 487 -10.37 -17.37 0.16
N LYS A 488 -11.55 -16.87 -0.21
CA LYS A 488 -12.84 -17.31 0.35
C LYS A 488 -13.26 -18.63 -0.27
N ARG A 489 -13.55 -19.63 0.57
CA ARG A 489 -14.16 -20.90 0.19
C ARG A 489 -15.32 -21.17 1.15
N ASP A 490 -16.45 -21.60 0.58
CA ASP A 490 -17.70 -21.73 1.33
C ASP A 490 -17.61 -22.72 2.48
N ASP A 491 -16.72 -23.71 2.39
CA ASP A 491 -16.53 -24.76 3.40
C ASP A 491 -16.02 -24.22 4.74
N TRP A 492 -14.96 -23.40 4.76
CA TRP A 492 -14.38 -22.88 6.00
C TRP A 492 -15.22 -21.71 6.53
N ILE A 493 -15.85 -20.93 5.65
CA ILE A 493 -16.82 -19.89 6.06
C ILE A 493 -17.99 -20.57 6.78
N ARG A 494 -18.55 -21.64 6.18
CA ARG A 494 -19.61 -22.43 6.78
C ARG A 494 -19.18 -23.02 8.12
N GLN A 495 -17.98 -23.58 8.23
CA GLN A 495 -17.47 -24.11 9.50
C GLN A 495 -17.39 -23.06 10.61
N ILE A 496 -16.95 -21.83 10.29
CA ILE A 496 -16.91 -20.73 11.25
C ILE A 496 -18.32 -20.32 11.69
N LEU A 497 -19.23 -20.17 10.73
CA LEU A 497 -20.62 -19.77 10.97
C LEU A 497 -21.38 -20.81 11.81
N GLU A 498 -21.28 -22.09 11.45
CA GLU A 498 -21.86 -23.20 12.23
C GLU A 498 -21.29 -23.24 13.65
N TRP A 499 -19.98 -23.01 13.80
CA TRP A 499 -19.34 -22.99 15.10
C TRP A 499 -19.86 -21.84 15.98
N PHE A 500 -20.04 -20.63 15.43
CA PHE A 500 -20.65 -19.52 16.17
C PHE A 500 -22.11 -19.80 16.55
N VAL A 501 -22.87 -20.47 15.69
CA VAL A 501 -24.26 -20.89 15.97
C VAL A 501 -24.31 -21.88 17.15
N VAL A 502 -23.49 -22.93 17.11
CA VAL A 502 -23.46 -23.94 18.19
C VAL A 502 -23.07 -23.30 19.53
N ASN A 503 -22.04 -22.47 19.55
CA ASN A 503 -21.55 -21.85 20.80
C ASN A 503 -22.45 -20.70 21.29
N GLY A 504 -23.18 -20.02 20.39
CA GLY A 504 -24.06 -18.91 20.73
C GLY A 504 -25.45 -19.33 21.21
N PHE A 505 -26.03 -20.39 20.63
CA PHE A 505 -27.44 -20.75 20.84
C PHE A 505 -27.66 -22.10 21.52
N PHE A 506 -26.66 -22.98 21.54
CA PHE A 506 -26.84 -24.36 21.99
C PHE A 506 -25.87 -24.75 23.11
N ILE A 507 -26.23 -25.81 23.84
CA ILE A 507 -25.38 -26.54 24.77
C ILE A 507 -25.20 -27.96 24.23
N VAL A 508 -23.95 -28.34 23.94
CA VAL A 508 -23.62 -29.70 23.50
C VAL A 508 -23.67 -30.66 24.70
N ARG A 509 -24.60 -31.63 24.68
CA ARG A 509 -24.76 -32.62 25.77
C ARG A 509 -23.88 -33.83 25.61
N LYS A 510 -23.64 -34.26 24.36
CA LYS A 510 -22.80 -35.40 24.01
C LYS A 510 -21.94 -35.03 22.80
N PRO A 511 -20.62 -35.31 22.82
CA PRO A 511 -19.78 -35.06 21.66
C PRO A 511 -20.20 -36.00 20.53
N ALA A 512 -20.46 -35.44 19.36
CA ALA A 512 -20.82 -36.20 18.18
C ALA A 512 -19.79 -35.93 17.08
N LYS A 513 -18.95 -36.92 16.76
CA LYS A 513 -17.94 -36.84 15.69
C LYS A 513 -18.52 -37.04 14.28
N GLN A 514 -19.81 -37.30 14.17
CA GLN A 514 -20.47 -37.78 12.95
C GLN A 514 -21.66 -36.90 12.51
N THR A 515 -21.85 -35.73 13.13
CA THR A 515 -22.84 -34.75 12.72
C THR A 515 -22.28 -33.81 11.66
N SER A 516 -23.16 -33.29 10.80
CA SER A 516 -22.81 -32.38 9.70
C SER A 516 -22.49 -30.94 10.12
N TYR A 517 -22.48 -30.64 11.44
CA TYR A 517 -22.36 -29.28 11.97
C TYR A 517 -21.10 -29.13 12.82
N ARG A 518 -20.27 -28.13 12.50
CA ARG A 518 -19.03 -27.89 13.25
C ARG A 518 -19.30 -27.33 14.65
N GLY A 519 -18.56 -27.82 15.66
CA GLY A 519 -18.65 -27.35 17.05
C GLY A 519 -19.40 -28.28 17.99
N THR A 520 -20.02 -29.34 17.47
CA THR A 520 -20.66 -30.41 18.27
C THR A 520 -19.71 -31.52 18.72
N ASP A 521 -18.44 -31.44 18.29
CA ASP A 521 -17.43 -32.50 18.47
C ASP A 521 -16.90 -32.60 19.90
N CYS A 522 -17.14 -31.59 20.74
CA CYS A 522 -16.61 -31.50 22.09
C CYS A 522 -17.62 -30.86 23.06
N VAL A 523 -17.64 -31.32 24.31
CA VAL A 523 -18.39 -30.69 25.39
C VAL A 523 -17.46 -29.73 26.12
N LEU A 524 -17.78 -28.43 26.09
CA LEU A 524 -16.96 -27.38 26.67
C LEU A 524 -16.87 -27.53 28.20
N LYS A 525 -15.65 -27.55 28.73
CA LYS A 525 -15.37 -27.57 30.18
C LYS A 525 -14.33 -26.50 30.50
N PRO A 526 -14.63 -25.46 31.31
CA PRO A 526 -15.95 -25.11 31.85
C PRO A 526 -16.94 -24.65 30.76
N PRO A 527 -18.27 -24.65 31.02
CA PRO A 527 -19.26 -24.11 30.08
C PRO A 527 -19.03 -22.63 29.78
N LEU A 528 -19.54 -22.13 28.65
CA LEU A 528 -19.49 -20.71 28.30
C LEU A 528 -20.41 -19.91 29.22
N SER A 529 -19.92 -18.77 29.71
CA SER A 529 -20.74 -17.76 30.38
C SER A 529 -21.72 -17.10 29.40
N ASP A 530 -22.80 -16.54 29.92
CA ASP A 530 -23.81 -15.87 29.09
C ASP A 530 -23.22 -14.66 28.34
N ALA A 531 -22.28 -13.94 28.96
CA ALA A 531 -21.54 -12.87 28.31
C ALA A 531 -20.75 -13.35 27.07
N LEU A 532 -20.06 -14.50 27.14
CA LEU A 532 -19.34 -15.07 26.00
C LEU A 532 -20.28 -15.60 24.92
N ARG A 533 -21.47 -16.09 25.30
CA ARG A 533 -22.50 -16.52 24.34
C ARG A 533 -23.07 -15.33 23.59
N LEU A 534 -23.39 -14.24 24.29
CA LEU A 534 -23.80 -12.98 23.67
C LEU A 534 -22.70 -12.42 22.77
N TYR A 535 -21.44 -12.50 23.20
CA TYR A 535 -20.29 -12.14 22.36
C TYR A 535 -20.21 -12.99 21.09
N SER A 536 -20.39 -14.30 21.18
CA SER A 536 -20.46 -15.23 20.04
C SER A 536 -21.57 -14.82 19.05
N ARG A 537 -22.77 -14.47 19.54
CA ARG A 537 -23.88 -13.98 18.71
C ARG A 537 -23.54 -12.65 18.04
N SER A 538 -22.94 -11.70 18.76
CA SER A 538 -22.50 -10.43 18.18
C SER A 538 -21.45 -10.61 17.07
N ARG A 539 -20.53 -11.57 17.25
CA ARG A 539 -19.50 -11.92 16.26
C ARG A 539 -20.09 -12.63 15.05
N LEU A 540 -21.10 -13.49 15.23
CA LEU A 540 -21.89 -14.05 14.13
C LEU A 540 -22.54 -12.96 13.28
N LEU A 541 -23.22 -12.00 13.91
CA LEU A 541 -23.83 -10.86 13.20
C LEU A 541 -22.78 -10.02 12.44
N SER A 542 -21.60 -9.80 13.03
CA SER A 542 -20.48 -9.14 12.35
C SER A 542 -20.02 -9.92 11.10
N CYS A 543 -19.87 -11.24 11.21
CA CYS A 543 -19.48 -12.08 10.07
C CYS A 543 -20.50 -11.99 8.94
N LEU A 544 -21.79 -12.07 9.26
CA LEU A 544 -22.87 -11.94 8.29
C LEU A 544 -22.86 -10.55 7.63
N SER A 545 -22.67 -9.49 8.42
CA SER A 545 -22.55 -8.12 7.91
C SER A 545 -21.40 -7.98 6.90
N ASP A 546 -20.23 -8.54 7.22
CA ASP A 546 -19.07 -8.51 6.34
C ASP A 546 -19.29 -9.34 5.06
N LEU A 547 -19.92 -10.52 5.17
CA LEU A 547 -20.26 -11.37 4.03
C LEU A 547 -21.32 -10.73 3.12
N MET A 548 -22.27 -9.98 3.68
CA MET A 548 -23.29 -9.26 2.90
C MET A 548 -22.69 -8.13 2.06
N ASN A 549 -21.62 -7.50 2.54
CA ASN A 549 -20.90 -6.46 1.81
C ASN A 549 -19.91 -7.02 0.77
N GLN A 550 -19.60 -8.32 0.81
CA GLN A 550 -18.74 -8.99 -0.16
C GLN A 550 -19.51 -9.38 -1.43
N THR A 551 -18.86 -9.22 -2.59
CA THR A 551 -19.44 -9.62 -3.87
C THR A 551 -18.86 -10.97 -4.32
N VAL A 552 -19.74 -11.94 -4.54
CA VAL A 552 -19.38 -13.28 -5.04
C VAL A 552 -19.79 -13.38 -6.50
N THR A 553 -18.94 -13.99 -7.32
CA THR A 553 -19.26 -14.26 -8.72
C THR A 553 -19.84 -15.66 -8.83
N ILE A 554 -21.14 -15.75 -9.08
CA ILE A 554 -21.84 -17.01 -9.30
C ILE A 554 -21.78 -17.35 -10.78
N THR A 555 -21.22 -18.51 -11.12
CA THR A 555 -21.25 -19.08 -12.46
C THR A 555 -22.46 -20.00 -12.58
N ASN A 556 -23.38 -19.70 -13.49
CA ASN A 556 -24.48 -20.62 -13.80
C ASN A 556 -23.95 -21.95 -14.34
N GLU A 557 -24.72 -23.04 -14.20
CA GLU A 557 -24.38 -24.42 -14.61
C GLU A 557 -23.91 -24.54 -16.08
N ASP A 558 -24.30 -23.60 -16.96
CA ASP A 558 -23.89 -23.54 -18.37
C ASP A 558 -22.58 -22.77 -18.64
N GLY A 559 -21.89 -22.21 -17.63
CA GLY A 559 -20.59 -21.52 -17.77
C GLY A 559 -20.60 -20.20 -18.58
N THR A 560 -21.76 -19.73 -19.05
CA THR A 560 -21.86 -18.61 -20.01
C THR A 560 -22.22 -17.25 -19.41
N LYS A 561 -22.71 -17.20 -18.15
CA LYS A 561 -23.05 -15.95 -17.46
C LYS A 561 -22.52 -15.97 -16.02
N THR A 562 -21.67 -15.00 -15.71
CA THR A 562 -21.23 -14.67 -14.34
C THR A 562 -22.16 -13.61 -13.76
N LEU A 563 -22.98 -13.96 -12.76
CA LEU A 563 -23.75 -12.99 -11.99
C LEU A 563 -22.93 -12.57 -10.77
N LYS A 564 -22.65 -11.28 -10.60
CA LYS A 564 -22.11 -10.77 -9.34
C LYS A 564 -23.27 -10.60 -8.38
N SER A 565 -23.33 -11.43 -7.36
CA SER A 565 -24.33 -11.32 -6.29
C SER A 565 -23.64 -10.97 -4.98
N SER A 566 -24.22 -10.06 -4.22
CA SER A 566 -23.79 -9.75 -2.85
C SER A 566 -24.53 -10.67 -1.87
N ALA A 567 -23.96 -10.94 -0.71
CA ALA A 567 -24.59 -11.71 0.37
C ALA A 567 -24.86 -13.21 0.14
N MET A 568 -24.46 -13.77 -1.01
CA MET A 568 -24.73 -15.16 -1.36
C MET A 568 -23.49 -16.05 -1.28
N ALA A 569 -23.72 -17.33 -0.97
CA ALA A 569 -22.75 -18.40 -1.16
C ALA A 569 -22.70 -18.82 -2.65
N THR A 570 -21.74 -19.68 -3.01
CA THR A 570 -21.52 -20.12 -4.40
C THR A 570 -22.66 -20.94 -4.99
N ASP A 571 -23.50 -21.54 -4.14
CA ASP A 571 -24.73 -22.25 -4.53
C ASP A 571 -25.94 -21.33 -4.77
N GLY A 572 -25.78 -20.03 -4.57
CA GLY A 572 -26.83 -19.03 -4.82
C GLY A 572 -27.83 -18.87 -3.68
N ASP A 573 -27.58 -19.43 -2.50
CA ASP A 573 -28.35 -19.14 -1.29
C ASP A 573 -27.69 -18.04 -0.45
N TYR A 574 -28.49 -17.23 0.24
CA TYR A 574 -27.98 -16.22 1.18
C TYR A 574 -27.33 -16.88 2.41
N TRP A 575 -26.20 -16.34 2.86
CA TRP A 575 -25.55 -16.80 4.10
C TRP A 575 -26.48 -16.74 5.31
N VAL A 576 -27.27 -15.66 5.41
CA VAL A 576 -28.28 -15.48 6.46
C VAL A 576 -29.33 -16.60 6.44
N TYR A 577 -29.81 -16.97 5.26
CA TYR A 577 -30.75 -18.10 5.11
C TYR A 577 -30.11 -19.41 5.58
N LYS A 578 -28.84 -19.66 5.21
CA LYS A 578 -28.11 -20.86 5.66
C LYS A 578 -28.01 -20.93 7.18
N ILE A 579 -27.82 -19.80 7.87
CA ILE A 579 -27.85 -19.76 9.35
C ILE A 579 -29.21 -20.20 9.88
N VAL A 580 -30.31 -19.64 9.37
CA VAL A 580 -31.67 -20.04 9.79
C VAL A 580 -31.86 -21.55 9.63
N THR A 581 -31.52 -22.11 8.47
CA THR A 581 -31.63 -23.56 8.23
C THR A 581 -30.73 -24.41 9.14
N THR A 582 -29.57 -23.87 9.52
CA THR A 582 -28.62 -24.53 10.44
C THR A 582 -29.20 -24.59 11.86
N ILE A 583 -29.77 -23.49 12.34
CA ILE A 583 -30.42 -23.42 13.65
C ILE A 583 -31.61 -24.40 13.70
N GLU A 584 -32.51 -24.35 12.72
CA GLU A 584 -33.65 -25.27 12.62
C GLU A 584 -33.23 -26.75 12.51
N GLY A 585 -32.08 -27.02 11.88
CA GLY A 585 -31.49 -28.35 11.80
C GLY A 585 -31.00 -28.84 13.15
N LEU A 586 -30.29 -27.98 13.89
CA LEU A 586 -29.77 -28.27 15.23
C LEU A 586 -30.86 -28.41 16.29
N GLU A 587 -31.96 -27.66 16.21
CA GLU A 587 -33.13 -27.81 17.10
C GLU A 587 -33.72 -29.23 17.08
N LYS A 588 -33.59 -29.95 15.95
CA LYS A 588 -34.09 -31.34 15.79
C LYS A 588 -33.12 -32.38 16.34
N GLU A 589 -31.87 -32.01 16.59
CA GLU A 589 -30.81 -32.92 16.99
C GLU A 589 -30.82 -33.17 18.50
N LYS A 590 -30.85 -34.44 18.92
CA LYS A 590 -30.88 -34.80 20.36
C LYS A 590 -29.54 -34.60 21.08
N ILE A 591 -28.48 -34.27 20.34
CA ILE A 591 -27.11 -34.09 20.86
C ILE A 591 -26.89 -32.71 21.48
N VAL A 592 -27.71 -31.73 21.12
CA VAL A 592 -27.68 -30.37 21.63
C VAL A 592 -28.97 -30.06 22.39
N SER A 593 -28.91 -29.11 23.30
CA SER A 593 -30.11 -28.45 23.82
C SER A 593 -30.06 -26.98 23.50
N TYR A 594 -31.20 -26.46 23.03
CA TYR A 594 -31.40 -25.04 22.81
C TYR A 594 -31.35 -24.30 24.16
N LEU A 595 -30.81 -23.08 24.17
CA LEU A 595 -30.55 -22.34 25.41
C LEU A 595 -31.80 -21.63 25.96
N LEU A 596 -32.69 -21.18 25.06
CA LEU A 596 -33.85 -20.34 25.37
C LEU A 596 -35.05 -20.90 24.63
N ASP A 597 -35.94 -21.67 25.27
CA ASP A 597 -37.09 -22.23 24.55
C ASP A 597 -38.01 -21.09 24.07
N PRO A 598 -38.31 -20.96 22.76
CA PRO A 598 -39.07 -19.83 22.25
C PRO A 598 -40.53 -19.97 22.63
N ASP A 599 -41.18 -18.85 22.98
CA ASP A 599 -42.62 -18.82 23.26
C ASP A 599 -43.47 -19.23 22.05
N GLU A 600 -44.72 -19.63 22.30
CA GLU A 600 -45.63 -20.10 21.24
C GLU A 600 -45.81 -19.05 20.13
N GLU A 601 -45.86 -17.76 20.48
CA GLU A 601 -46.00 -16.65 19.53
C GLU A 601 -44.79 -16.58 18.57
N VAL A 602 -43.57 -16.62 19.11
CA VAL A 602 -42.32 -16.64 18.32
C VAL A 602 -42.26 -17.86 17.41
N GLN A 603 -42.65 -19.03 17.91
CA GLN A 603 -42.71 -20.25 17.09
C GLN A 603 -43.67 -20.11 15.91
N THR A 604 -44.83 -19.47 16.10
CA THR A 604 -45.79 -19.24 15.03
C THR A 604 -45.27 -18.26 13.98
N LEU A 605 -44.58 -17.19 14.39
CA LEU A 605 -43.96 -16.21 13.48
C LEU A 605 -42.83 -16.84 12.66
N ARG A 606 -41.98 -17.67 13.27
CA ARG A 606 -40.93 -18.42 12.57
C ARG A 606 -41.53 -19.39 11.54
N ALA A 607 -42.60 -20.11 11.89
CA ALA A 607 -43.30 -21.00 10.96
C ALA A 607 -43.94 -20.23 9.78
N ARG A 608 -44.59 -19.09 10.07
CA ARG A 608 -45.20 -18.21 9.04
C ARG A 608 -44.15 -17.66 8.08
N THR A 609 -43.00 -17.22 8.62
CA THR A 609 -41.85 -16.75 7.83
C THR A 609 -41.31 -17.84 6.91
N LYS A 610 -41.16 -19.07 7.41
CA LYS A 610 -40.69 -20.21 6.62
C LYS A 610 -41.61 -20.53 5.44
N GLU A 611 -42.91 -20.54 5.66
CA GLU A 611 -43.89 -20.74 4.59
C GLU A 611 -43.83 -19.60 3.55
N LEU A 612 -43.58 -18.38 4.01
CA LEU A 612 -43.51 -17.19 3.16
C LEU A 612 -42.24 -17.20 2.32
N ASP A 613 -41.10 -17.53 2.91
CA ASP A 613 -39.84 -17.73 2.21
C ASP A 613 -39.95 -18.80 1.12
N ALA A 614 -40.59 -19.94 1.44
CA ALA A 614 -40.86 -21.00 0.46
C ALA A 614 -41.79 -20.55 -0.66
N HIS A 615 -42.68 -19.58 -0.42
CA HIS A 615 -43.50 -18.96 -1.45
C HIS A 615 -42.69 -18.00 -2.32
N LEU A 616 -41.91 -17.10 -1.70
CA LEU A 616 -41.04 -16.14 -2.40
C LEU A 616 -40.06 -16.86 -3.32
N ARG A 617 -39.43 -17.95 -2.86
CA ARG A 617 -38.54 -18.83 -3.65
C ARG A 617 -39.22 -19.50 -4.87
N LYS A 618 -40.56 -19.52 -4.94
CA LYS A 618 -41.29 -19.97 -6.15
C LYS A 618 -41.60 -18.81 -7.09
N VAL A 619 -41.76 -17.61 -6.53
CA VAL A 619 -42.05 -16.36 -7.26
C VAL A 619 -40.77 -15.76 -7.88
N THR A 620 -39.58 -16.16 -7.41
CA THR A 620 -38.22 -15.72 -7.83
C THR A 620 -37.84 -15.99 -9.30
N SER A 621 -38.78 -16.29 -10.18
CA SER A 621 -38.57 -16.34 -11.63
C SER A 621 -38.35 -14.92 -12.22
N GLY A 622 -37.42 -14.13 -11.67
CA GLY A 622 -36.98 -12.84 -12.20
C GLY A 622 -37.36 -11.56 -11.42
N SER A 623 -37.78 -11.65 -10.15
CA SER A 623 -38.10 -10.47 -9.34
C SER A 623 -37.03 -10.20 -8.28
N ASP A 624 -36.20 -9.17 -8.49
CA ASP A 624 -35.21 -8.68 -7.52
C ASP A 624 -35.88 -8.30 -6.18
N ALA A 625 -37.12 -7.82 -6.22
CA ALA A 625 -37.89 -7.47 -5.03
C ALA A 625 -38.19 -8.66 -4.11
N ALA A 626 -38.53 -9.82 -4.69
CA ALA A 626 -38.78 -11.03 -3.90
C ALA A 626 -37.50 -11.49 -3.18
N GLN A 627 -36.33 -11.32 -3.82
CA GLN A 627 -35.04 -11.60 -3.21
C GLN A 627 -34.69 -10.62 -2.09
N GLY A 628 -35.04 -9.34 -2.25
CA GLY A 628 -34.92 -8.31 -1.21
C GLY A 628 -35.76 -8.62 0.03
N CYS A 629 -37.05 -8.96 -0.15
CA CYS A 629 -37.93 -9.35 0.95
C CYS A 629 -37.44 -10.64 1.64
N GLN A 630 -36.96 -11.62 0.88
CA GLN A 630 -36.40 -12.85 1.45
C GLN A 630 -35.17 -12.57 2.33
N LEU A 631 -34.26 -11.70 1.88
CA LEU A 631 -33.09 -11.30 2.67
C LEU A 631 -33.52 -10.57 3.94
N LEU A 632 -34.48 -9.63 3.83
CA LEU A 632 -35.01 -8.88 4.97
C LEU A 632 -35.64 -9.81 6.02
N LEU A 633 -36.53 -10.72 5.60
CA LEU A 633 -37.18 -11.70 6.48
C LEU A 633 -36.16 -12.62 7.16
N SER A 634 -35.25 -13.22 6.38
CA SER A 634 -34.20 -14.10 6.94
C SER A 634 -33.30 -13.33 7.91
N GLY A 635 -33.01 -12.07 7.59
CA GLY A 635 -32.21 -11.15 8.38
C GLY A 635 -32.81 -10.85 9.75
N LEU A 636 -34.10 -10.53 9.77
CA LEU A 636 -34.88 -10.26 10.97
C LEU A 636 -35.06 -11.50 11.84
N VAL A 637 -35.27 -12.68 11.24
CA VAL A 637 -35.31 -13.94 12.00
C VAL A 637 -33.98 -14.20 12.72
N VAL A 638 -32.84 -14.03 12.05
CA VAL A 638 -31.53 -14.19 12.71
C VAL A 638 -31.31 -13.14 13.80
N HIS A 639 -31.81 -11.92 13.61
CA HIS A 639 -31.77 -10.88 14.64
C HIS A 639 -32.60 -11.28 15.86
N GLU A 640 -33.83 -11.74 15.66
CA GLU A 640 -34.73 -12.25 16.72
C GLU A 640 -34.08 -13.41 17.50
N TYR A 641 -33.41 -14.35 16.82
CA TYR A 641 -32.62 -15.37 17.50
C TYR A 641 -31.52 -14.80 18.41
N CYS A 642 -30.91 -13.66 18.03
CA CYS A 642 -29.78 -13.08 18.74
C CYS A 642 -30.18 -12.18 19.92
N THR A 643 -31.38 -11.62 19.92
CA THR A 643 -31.92 -10.73 20.95
C THR A 643 -32.38 -11.51 22.20
N SER A 644 -32.48 -10.81 23.33
CA SER A 644 -33.02 -11.38 24.58
C SER A 644 -34.55 -11.37 24.56
N GLU A 645 -35.18 -12.23 25.37
CA GLU A 645 -36.65 -12.31 25.54
C GLU A 645 -37.29 -10.97 25.98
N GLU A 646 -36.52 -10.04 26.55
CA GLU A 646 -37.00 -8.72 26.99
C GLU A 646 -37.11 -7.67 25.87
N ASP A 647 -36.70 -7.97 24.63
CA ASP A 647 -36.74 -7.03 23.48
C ASP A 647 -37.92 -7.34 22.55
N ASP A 648 -39.14 -7.03 23.01
CA ASP A 648 -40.40 -7.19 22.25
C ASP A 648 -40.34 -6.48 20.88
N THR A 649 -39.50 -5.44 20.75
CA THR A 649 -39.39 -4.64 19.52
C THR A 649 -38.90 -5.47 18.33
N ALA A 650 -38.07 -6.49 18.55
CA ALA A 650 -37.58 -7.36 17.48
C ALA A 650 -38.69 -8.27 16.93
N VAL A 651 -39.56 -8.76 17.82
CA VAL A 651 -40.71 -9.63 17.48
C VAL A 651 -41.77 -8.82 16.72
N GLU A 652 -42.13 -7.64 17.21
CA GLU A 652 -43.08 -6.72 16.57
C GLU A 652 -42.61 -6.29 15.16
N THR A 653 -41.31 -5.99 15.02
CA THR A 653 -40.72 -5.63 13.72
C THR A 653 -40.79 -6.80 12.73
N LEU A 654 -40.53 -8.03 13.20
CA LEU A 654 -40.62 -9.23 12.38
C LEU A 654 -42.08 -9.50 11.96
N GLU A 655 -43.04 -9.41 12.87
CA GLU A 655 -44.45 -9.58 12.58
C GLU A 655 -44.95 -8.57 11.54
N SER A 656 -44.63 -7.29 11.75
CA SER A 656 -44.96 -6.21 10.81
C SER A 656 -44.35 -6.47 9.43
N CYS A 657 -43.09 -6.91 9.37
CA CYS A 657 -42.44 -7.28 8.11
C CYS A 657 -43.16 -8.43 7.41
N ILE A 658 -43.57 -9.47 8.14
CA ILE A 658 -44.30 -10.61 7.57
C ILE A 658 -45.63 -10.13 6.97
N ASP A 659 -46.37 -9.28 7.70
CA ASP A 659 -47.65 -8.75 7.26
C ASP A 659 -47.54 -7.93 5.96
N PHE A 660 -46.57 -7.01 5.88
CA PHE A 660 -46.33 -6.24 4.66
C PHE A 660 -45.88 -7.12 3.49
N VAL A 661 -45.00 -8.09 3.71
CA VAL A 661 -44.57 -9.02 2.65
C VAL A 661 -45.72 -9.91 2.17
N GLU A 662 -46.60 -10.38 3.06
CA GLU A 662 -47.78 -11.17 2.67
C GLU A 662 -48.80 -10.35 1.87
N ARG A 663 -49.01 -9.08 2.22
CA ARG A 663 -49.84 -8.16 1.43
C ARG A 663 -49.22 -7.88 0.07
N PHE A 664 -47.89 -7.76 0.00
CA PHE A 664 -47.17 -7.50 -1.25
C PHE A 664 -47.07 -8.72 -2.18
N PHE A 665 -46.95 -9.93 -1.61
CA PHE A 665 -46.94 -11.21 -2.34
C PHE A 665 -48.05 -12.15 -1.85
N PRO A 666 -49.32 -11.90 -2.22
CA PRO A 666 -50.46 -12.66 -1.73
C PRO A 666 -50.43 -14.13 -2.20
N ARG A 667 -50.61 -15.06 -1.25
CA ARG A 667 -50.74 -16.49 -1.56
C ARG A 667 -52.10 -16.78 -2.20
N ASN A 668 -52.13 -17.37 -3.40
CA ASN A 668 -53.34 -17.91 -4.01
C ASN A 668 -53.91 -19.08 -3.19
N LYS A 669 -54.69 -18.82 -2.13
CA LYS A 669 -55.55 -19.84 -1.54
C LYS A 669 -56.77 -20.02 -2.45
N ALA A 670 -56.89 -21.21 -3.05
CA ALA A 670 -58.02 -21.59 -3.89
C ALA A 670 -59.35 -21.31 -3.18
N ALA A 671 -60.25 -20.63 -3.91
CA ALA A 671 -61.56 -20.20 -3.46
C ALA A 671 -62.33 -21.27 -2.67
N LYS A 672 -62.57 -21.04 -1.38
CA LYS A 672 -63.66 -21.66 -0.63
C LYS A 672 -64.66 -20.58 -0.21
N LYS A 673 -65.72 -20.50 -1.05
CA LYS A 673 -67.06 -19.92 -0.86
C LYS A 673 -67.26 -18.92 0.27
N SER A 674 -67.57 -17.68 -0.14
CA SER A 674 -68.25 -16.66 0.65
C SER A 674 -69.51 -17.19 1.36
N LYS A 675 -69.68 -16.86 2.64
CA LYS A 675 -70.97 -16.43 3.24
C LYS A 675 -70.80 -16.06 4.72
N LYS A 676 -70.54 -14.78 4.99
CA LYS A 676 -71.45 -13.89 5.73
C LYS A 676 -70.79 -12.52 5.84
N ALA A 677 -71.34 -11.58 5.08
CA ALA A 677 -71.17 -10.16 5.33
C ALA A 677 -71.82 -9.85 6.68
N ALA A 678 -71.02 -9.44 7.65
CA ALA A 678 -71.46 -8.66 8.79
C ALA A 678 -70.71 -7.33 8.69
N LYS A 679 -71.49 -6.26 8.53
CA LYS A 679 -71.05 -4.88 8.64
C LYS A 679 -70.24 -4.72 9.93
N VAL A 680 -69.01 -4.26 9.80
CA VAL A 680 -68.29 -3.54 10.85
C VAL A 680 -67.74 -2.29 10.19
N ASP A 681 -67.79 -1.22 10.96
CA ASP A 681 -67.77 0.17 10.58
C ASP A 681 -66.51 0.63 9.84
N ASP A 682 -66.77 1.65 9.04
CA ASP A 682 -65.88 2.53 8.31
C ASP A 682 -65.15 3.45 9.29
N ASP A 683 -64.13 2.91 9.97
CA ASP A 683 -63.05 3.71 10.55
C ASP A 683 -61.79 3.45 9.73
N ASN A 684 -61.53 4.35 8.77
CA ASN A 684 -60.29 4.42 8.01
C ASN A 684 -59.12 4.74 8.95
N GLU A 685 -58.42 3.73 9.44
CA GLU A 685 -56.96 3.81 9.51
C GLU A 685 -56.43 3.53 8.10
N GLU A 686 -55.84 4.54 7.46
CA GLU A 686 -55.20 4.40 6.15
C GLU A 686 -54.08 3.36 6.24
N ALA A 687 -54.39 2.10 5.93
CA ALA A 687 -53.38 1.04 5.89
C ALA A 687 -52.29 1.42 4.87
N LEU A 688 -51.08 1.66 5.37
CA LEU A 688 -49.91 2.02 4.55
C LEU A 688 -49.75 1.08 3.36
N ASP A 689 -49.35 1.63 2.20
CA ASP A 689 -49.03 0.83 1.02
C ASP A 689 -47.95 -0.21 1.42
N PRO A 690 -48.04 -1.48 0.99
CA PRO A 690 -47.12 -2.49 1.51
C PRO A 690 -45.65 -2.19 1.19
N ILE A 691 -45.34 -1.42 0.13
CA ILE A 691 -43.96 -0.96 -0.10
C ILE A 691 -43.54 0.10 0.92
N ASP A 692 -44.43 1.02 1.28
CA ASP A 692 -44.17 2.09 2.24
C ASP A 692 -43.93 1.53 3.64
N GLY A 693 -44.71 0.53 4.05
CA GLY A 693 -44.47 -0.21 5.29
C GLY A 693 -43.13 -0.95 5.33
N LEU A 694 -42.67 -1.50 4.19
CA LEU A 694 -41.33 -2.11 4.12
C LEU A 694 -40.21 -1.06 4.17
N ILE A 695 -40.40 0.11 3.56
CA ILE A 695 -39.42 1.22 3.64
C ILE A 695 -39.36 1.78 5.06
N ASP A 696 -40.48 1.90 5.75
CA ASP A 696 -40.53 2.34 7.15
C ASP A 696 -39.77 1.38 8.07
N ILE A 697 -39.96 0.06 7.91
CA ILE A 697 -39.15 -0.95 8.60
C ILE A 697 -37.66 -0.77 8.28
N ILE A 698 -37.28 -0.61 7.01
CA ILE A 698 -35.87 -0.38 6.62
C ILE A 698 -35.28 0.86 7.30
N ILE A 699 -36.05 1.94 7.41
CA ILE A 699 -35.65 3.17 8.11
C ILE A 699 -35.46 2.88 9.61
N GLY A 700 -36.41 2.21 10.25
CA GLY A 700 -36.29 1.81 11.67
C GLY A 700 -35.07 0.93 11.92
N LEU A 701 -34.69 0.06 10.98
CA LEU A 701 -33.46 -0.74 11.06
C LEU A 701 -32.17 0.09 10.95
N LEU A 702 -32.19 1.25 10.27
CA LEU A 702 -31.04 2.15 10.15
C LEU A 702 -30.80 2.99 11.41
N GLU A 703 -31.85 3.22 12.19
CA GLU A 703 -31.80 3.90 13.49
C GLU A 703 -31.09 3.05 14.53
N LYS A 704 -31.24 1.72 14.47
CA LYS A 704 -30.61 0.80 15.42
C LYS A 704 -29.06 0.87 15.34
N PRO A 705 -28.37 0.66 16.48
CA PRO A 705 -26.90 0.78 16.56
C PRO A 705 -26.14 -0.36 15.87
N THR A 706 -26.81 -1.44 15.43
CA THR A 706 -26.14 -2.65 14.95
C THR A 706 -25.78 -2.57 13.46
N GLY A 707 -24.50 -2.79 13.12
CA GLY A 707 -24.02 -2.76 11.73
C GLY A 707 -24.67 -3.82 10.82
N TYR A 708 -25.09 -4.95 11.40
CA TYR A 708 -25.80 -6.03 10.71
C TYR A 708 -27.15 -5.57 10.16
N LEU A 709 -28.00 -4.95 10.99
CA LEU A 709 -29.32 -4.47 10.56
C LEU A 709 -29.18 -3.39 9.49
N ARG A 710 -28.22 -2.47 9.65
CA ARG A 710 -27.93 -1.44 8.63
C ARG A 710 -27.53 -2.05 7.28
N THR A 711 -26.73 -3.11 7.30
CA THR A 711 -26.30 -3.80 6.08
C THR A 711 -27.47 -4.51 5.40
N ILE A 712 -28.35 -5.18 6.18
CA ILE A 712 -29.58 -5.79 5.66
C ILE A 712 -30.49 -4.73 5.05
N ALA A 713 -30.76 -3.64 5.78
CA ALA A 713 -31.60 -2.54 5.35
C ALA A 713 -31.12 -1.99 3.99
N THR A 714 -29.82 -1.73 3.87
CA THR A 714 -29.20 -1.22 2.63
C THR A 714 -29.32 -2.21 1.47
N GLN A 715 -29.04 -3.50 1.71
CA GLN A 715 -29.09 -4.53 0.66
C GLN A 715 -30.52 -4.89 0.24
N ALA A 716 -31.47 -4.91 1.17
CA ALA A 716 -32.89 -5.07 0.91
C ALA A 716 -33.42 -3.87 0.10
N PHE A 717 -33.11 -2.64 0.52
CA PHE A 717 -33.49 -1.42 -0.20
C PHE A 717 -32.94 -1.39 -1.62
N ALA A 718 -31.70 -1.85 -1.84
CA ALA A 718 -31.08 -1.94 -3.17
C ALA A 718 -31.89 -2.82 -4.14
N SER A 719 -32.62 -3.79 -3.60
CA SER A 719 -33.43 -4.76 -4.35
C SER A 719 -34.88 -4.27 -4.52
N LEU A 720 -35.36 -3.47 -3.56
CA LEU A 720 -36.70 -2.86 -3.57
C LEU A 720 -36.75 -1.51 -4.32
N THR A 721 -35.61 -0.91 -4.65
CA THR A 721 -35.52 0.39 -5.34
C THR A 721 -36.44 0.53 -6.58
N PRO A 722 -36.62 -0.50 -7.45
CA PRO A 722 -37.51 -0.39 -8.61
C PRO A 722 -39.00 -0.19 -8.29
N LEU A 723 -39.41 -0.45 -7.04
CA LEU A 723 -40.81 -0.43 -6.61
C LEU A 723 -41.17 0.80 -5.75
N VAL A 724 -40.18 1.61 -5.40
CA VAL A 724 -40.33 2.82 -4.58
C VAL A 724 -41.27 3.81 -5.28
N LYS A 725 -42.24 4.33 -4.52
CA LYS A 725 -43.26 5.28 -4.97
C LYS A 725 -42.94 6.69 -4.46
N GLU A 726 -43.78 7.66 -4.84
CA GLU A 726 -43.68 9.04 -4.33
C GLU A 726 -43.86 9.08 -2.81
N SER A 727 -44.86 8.39 -2.29
CA SER A 727 -45.09 8.23 -0.84
C SER A 727 -43.89 7.63 -0.11
N SER A 728 -43.21 6.64 -0.71
CA SER A 728 -41.98 6.04 -0.15
C SER A 728 -40.83 7.04 -0.06
N ILE A 729 -40.72 7.95 -1.04
CA ILE A 729 -39.69 9.01 -1.03
C ILE A 729 -40.03 10.05 0.03
N ASP A 730 -41.31 10.41 0.18
CA ASP A 730 -41.76 11.34 1.20
C ASP A 730 -41.45 10.82 2.62
N LEU A 731 -41.59 9.51 2.86
CA LEU A 731 -41.15 8.87 4.12
C LEU A 731 -39.64 9.08 4.36
N ILE A 732 -38.80 8.82 3.35
CA ILE A 732 -37.33 9.02 3.45
C ILE A 732 -36.99 10.49 3.70
N LEU A 733 -37.68 11.42 3.03
CA LEU A 733 -37.44 12.86 3.18
C LEU A 733 -37.88 13.37 4.56
N THR A 734 -39.02 12.90 5.07
CA THR A 734 -39.53 13.26 6.40
C THR A 734 -38.49 12.96 7.48
N GLN A 735 -37.79 11.82 7.37
CA GLN A 735 -36.73 11.42 8.30
C GLN A 735 -35.44 12.24 8.19
N LEU A 736 -35.23 12.92 7.06
CA LEU A 736 -34.10 13.85 6.89
C LEU A 736 -34.46 15.25 7.41
N GLU A 737 -35.73 15.63 7.38
CA GLU A 737 -36.25 16.92 7.82
C GLU A 737 -36.50 17.00 9.33
N THR A 738 -36.77 15.87 10.00
CA THR A 738 -36.92 15.83 11.46
C THR A 738 -35.64 16.30 12.15
N ARG A 739 -35.73 17.46 12.81
CA ARG A 739 -34.63 18.04 13.60
C ARG A 739 -34.61 17.54 15.04
N ASP A 740 -35.70 16.94 15.52
CA ASP A 740 -35.89 16.65 16.93
C ASP A 740 -35.99 15.14 17.19
N PHE A 741 -34.87 14.56 17.61
CA PHE A 741 -34.87 13.33 18.41
C PHE A 741 -34.49 13.71 19.86
N SER A 742 -35.31 14.55 20.52
CA SER A 742 -35.42 14.70 21.99
C SER A 742 -36.03 16.06 22.43
N ALA A 743 -37.12 16.54 21.81
CA ALA A 743 -37.76 17.79 22.20
C ALA A 743 -39.15 17.63 22.86
N GLU A 744 -39.55 16.41 23.26
CA GLU A 744 -40.84 16.19 23.92
C GLU A 744 -40.79 16.11 25.45
N ASP A 745 -39.64 16.35 26.10
CA ASP A 745 -39.54 16.26 27.58
C ASP A 745 -38.77 17.42 28.26
N SER A 746 -38.68 18.59 27.61
CA SER A 746 -38.11 19.79 28.25
C SER A 746 -38.97 21.04 28.06
N GLU A 747 -40.13 21.05 28.71
CA GLU A 747 -40.73 22.32 29.14
C GLU A 747 -39.84 22.94 30.23
N ASP A 748 -38.97 23.87 29.85
CA ASP A 748 -38.61 25.11 30.58
C ASP A 748 -37.19 25.57 30.22
N ALA A 749 -37.09 26.60 29.38
CA ALA A 749 -36.19 27.75 29.56
C ALA A 749 -36.30 28.70 28.35
N SER A 750 -37.40 29.46 28.29
CA SER A 750 -37.34 30.77 27.65
C SER A 750 -36.52 31.72 28.52
N GLY A 751 -35.37 32.17 28.03
CA GLY A 751 -34.49 33.14 28.70
C GLY A 751 -33.63 33.87 27.68
N ASP A 752 -34.23 34.90 27.09
CA ASP A 752 -33.66 35.91 26.20
C ASP A 752 -32.43 36.61 26.83
N GLU A 753 -31.41 36.93 26.03
CA GLU A 753 -30.75 38.25 26.05
C GLU A 753 -29.78 38.43 24.86
N ASP A 754 -30.21 39.29 23.94
CA ASP A 754 -29.43 40.02 22.94
C ASP A 754 -28.15 40.66 23.51
N VAL A 755 -27.01 40.47 22.84
CA VAL A 755 -26.05 41.58 22.63
C VAL A 755 -25.47 41.52 21.21
N SER A 756 -25.95 42.45 20.39
CA SER A 756 -25.35 42.86 19.12
C SER A 756 -24.05 43.66 19.36
N GLY A 757 -23.01 43.36 18.59
CA GLY A 757 -21.82 44.21 18.44
C GLY A 757 -21.18 43.98 17.07
N ASP A 758 -21.43 44.89 16.14
CA ASP A 758 -20.99 44.88 14.74
C ASP A 758 -19.67 45.69 14.54
N GLU A 759 -19.05 45.38 13.41
CA GLU A 759 -18.03 46.10 12.63
C GLU A 759 -16.52 45.90 12.89
N GLY A 760 -15.85 45.41 11.84
CA GLY A 760 -14.40 45.38 11.66
C GLY A 760 -13.93 44.55 10.46
N ASP A 761 -14.41 44.88 9.26
CA ASP A 761 -14.02 44.30 7.96
C ASP A 761 -12.62 44.78 7.52
N GLU A 762 -11.70 43.86 7.22
CA GLU A 762 -10.65 44.06 6.20
C GLU A 762 -10.37 42.74 5.44
N ASP A 763 -10.97 42.65 4.26
CA ASP A 763 -10.63 41.77 3.15
C ASP A 763 -9.13 41.73 2.82
N GLN A 764 -8.57 40.52 2.67
CA GLN A 764 -7.65 40.26 1.56
C GLN A 764 -7.71 38.80 1.10
N SER A 765 -8.17 38.64 -0.15
CA SER A 765 -8.14 37.40 -0.91
C SER A 765 -6.89 37.36 -1.78
N GLU A 766 -6.14 36.26 -1.73
CA GLU A 766 -5.49 35.69 -2.91
C GLU A 766 -5.54 34.16 -2.83
N SER A 767 -5.96 33.57 -3.95
CA SER A 767 -6.02 32.13 -4.19
C SER A 767 -4.81 31.73 -5.03
N THR A 768 -4.02 30.75 -4.56
CA THR A 768 -3.46 29.69 -5.43
C THR A 768 -2.98 28.51 -4.59
N SER A 769 -3.29 27.31 -5.07
CA SER A 769 -3.02 25.99 -4.53
C SER A 769 -1.54 25.68 -4.28
N GLU A 770 -1.24 24.92 -3.23
CA GLU A 770 -0.56 23.61 -3.31
C GLU A 770 -0.63 22.88 -1.95
N GLN A 771 -1.14 21.64 -1.99
CA GLN A 771 -1.17 20.71 -0.85
C GLN A 771 0.22 20.12 -0.62
N GLN A 772 0.78 20.33 0.56
CA GLN A 772 1.76 19.44 1.20
C GLN A 772 1.68 19.66 2.72
N ASN A 773 1.11 18.69 3.44
CA ASN A 773 1.15 18.65 4.90
C ASN A 773 2.57 18.28 5.32
N ALA A 774 3.26 19.22 5.97
CA ALA A 774 4.42 18.99 6.80
C ALA A 774 4.10 19.54 8.19
N ASP A 775 4.45 18.75 9.19
CA ASP A 775 4.26 18.95 10.62
C ASP A 775 4.78 20.31 11.11
N GLU A 776 3.95 21.04 11.86
CA GLU A 776 4.45 21.94 12.91
C GLU A 776 3.61 21.75 14.18
N ALA A 777 4.30 21.31 15.22
CA ALA A 777 3.82 21.28 16.59
C ALA A 777 3.69 22.71 17.09
N SER A 778 2.47 23.08 17.52
CA SER A 778 2.27 24.26 18.36
C SER A 778 2.53 23.86 19.80
N ASP A 779 3.63 24.36 20.31
CA ASP A 779 4.00 24.43 21.71
C ASP A 779 3.03 25.41 22.41
N ASP A 780 2.27 24.94 23.39
CA ASP A 780 1.52 25.79 24.31
C ASP A 780 1.78 25.24 25.72
N ASP A 781 2.82 25.78 26.33
CA ASP A 781 3.21 25.57 27.73
C ASP A 781 2.10 26.11 28.64
N ALA A 782 1.24 25.20 29.11
CA ALA A 782 0.49 25.37 30.34
C ALA A 782 1.06 24.39 31.37
N GLU A 783 1.97 24.88 32.22
CA GLU A 783 2.37 24.21 33.45
C GLU A 783 1.14 24.09 34.37
N GLU A 784 0.44 22.96 34.31
CA GLU A 784 -0.44 22.53 35.40
C GLU A 784 0.41 21.83 36.46
N ASP A 785 0.33 22.32 37.70
CA ASP A 785 0.95 21.71 38.87
C ASP A 785 0.51 20.24 38.98
N VAL A 786 1.47 19.34 38.77
CA VAL A 786 1.28 17.90 38.86
C VAL A 786 0.94 17.51 40.29
N ASP A 787 -0.26 16.96 40.50
CA ASP A 787 -0.78 16.48 41.77
C ASP A 787 0.26 15.63 42.54
N ASP A 788 0.57 15.99 43.79
CA ASP A 788 1.57 15.33 44.65
C ASP A 788 1.25 13.84 44.87
N GLU A 789 0.00 13.44 44.67
CA GLU A 789 -0.43 12.04 44.72
C GLU A 789 0.05 11.20 43.52
N LEU A 790 0.13 11.81 42.33
CA LEU A 790 0.65 11.17 41.11
C LEU A 790 2.16 10.94 41.26
N ARG A 791 2.88 11.93 41.81
CA ARG A 791 4.32 11.86 42.04
C ARG A 791 4.68 10.75 43.03
N ASN A 792 3.89 10.58 44.09
CA ASN A 792 4.08 9.52 45.08
C ASN A 792 3.79 8.12 44.51
N LYS A 793 2.75 7.95 43.68
CA LYS A 793 2.44 6.66 43.03
C LYS A 793 3.53 6.25 42.01
N ILE A 794 4.10 7.21 41.29
CA ILE A 794 5.24 6.98 40.36
C ILE A 794 6.51 6.58 41.14
N LEU A 795 6.81 7.25 42.26
CA LEU A 795 7.95 6.92 43.12
C LEU A 795 7.83 5.55 43.80
N GLU A 796 6.61 5.14 44.16
CA GLU A 796 6.34 3.83 44.76
C GLU A 796 6.48 2.70 43.73
N ALA A 797 6.03 2.92 42.49
CA ALA A 797 6.25 2.00 41.36
C ALA A 797 7.74 1.83 40.99
N LEU A 798 8.55 2.88 41.14
CA LEU A 798 10.01 2.84 40.92
C LEU A 798 10.74 2.08 42.05
N LYS A 799 10.34 2.27 43.31
CA LYS A 799 10.93 1.55 44.46
C LYS A 799 10.64 0.05 44.47
N MET A 800 9.44 -0.35 44.04
CA MET A 800 9.03 -1.75 43.96
C MET A 800 9.85 -2.58 42.96
N ASN A 801 10.51 -1.93 41.99
CA ASN A 801 11.33 -2.57 40.96
C ASN A 801 12.85 -2.40 41.16
N GLY A 802 13.30 -1.98 42.35
CA GLY A 802 14.71 -2.04 42.76
C GLY A 802 15.61 -0.90 42.29
N VAL A 803 15.04 0.25 41.90
CA VAL A 803 15.82 1.45 41.58
C VAL A 803 15.75 2.42 42.77
N GLU A 804 16.85 2.59 43.50
CA GLU A 804 17.00 3.66 44.49
C GLU A 804 17.27 4.99 43.76
N PRO A 805 16.47 6.05 43.98
CA PRO A 805 16.80 7.37 43.46
C PRO A 805 18.01 7.91 44.23
N VAL A 806 19.16 8.02 43.56
CA VAL A 806 20.34 8.70 44.09
C VAL A 806 20.04 10.19 44.16
N THR A 807 19.70 10.68 45.35
CA THR A 807 19.73 12.12 45.64
C THR A 807 21.12 12.46 46.15
N GLY A 808 22.01 12.88 45.25
CA GLY A 808 23.32 13.40 45.61
C GLY A 808 24.17 13.75 44.39
N ASP A 809 24.46 15.05 44.23
CA ASP A 809 25.37 15.62 43.23
C ASP A 809 26.73 14.89 43.22
N THR A 810 27.06 14.23 42.11
CA THR A 810 28.44 13.98 41.65
C THR A 810 28.44 13.72 40.14
N ASP A 811 29.38 14.38 39.44
CA ASP A 811 29.53 14.45 37.98
C ASP A 811 29.82 13.12 37.27
N ASP A 812 29.37 13.07 36.01
CA ASP A 812 29.84 12.31 34.85
C ASP A 812 30.13 10.81 35.03
N ASP A 813 29.08 10.00 34.88
CA ASP A 813 29.09 8.75 34.09
C ASP A 813 27.64 8.47 33.64
N GLU A 814 27.34 8.69 32.35
CA GLU A 814 26.05 8.34 31.75
C GLU A 814 25.82 6.83 31.88
N ILE A 815 24.99 6.43 32.85
CA ILE A 815 24.47 5.07 32.95
C ILE A 815 23.57 4.85 31.73
N MET A 816 24.11 4.24 30.68
CA MET A 816 23.35 3.73 29.53
C MET A 816 22.35 2.67 30.02
N MET A 817 21.16 3.12 30.36
CA MET A 817 20.05 2.29 30.80
C MET A 817 19.57 1.44 29.62
N ASP A 818 19.60 0.11 29.77
CA ASP A 818 19.24 -0.85 28.72
C ASP A 818 17.75 -0.66 28.30
N ASP A 819 17.49 -0.49 26.99
CA ASP A 819 16.16 -0.28 26.38
C ASP A 819 15.12 -1.33 26.84
N ASP A 820 15.59 -2.54 27.18
CA ASP A 820 14.74 -3.64 27.66
C ASP A 820 14.22 -3.39 29.11
N GLN A 821 14.91 -2.61 29.94
CA GLN A 821 14.47 -2.24 31.29
C GLN A 821 13.47 -1.07 31.29
N MET A 822 13.64 -0.10 30.38
CA MET A 822 12.74 1.04 30.23
C MET A 822 11.34 0.62 29.73
N LEU A 823 11.27 -0.46 28.94
CA LEU A 823 10.01 -1.05 28.45
C LEU A 823 9.11 -1.59 29.58
N ALA A 824 9.69 -2.13 30.66
CA ALA A 824 8.92 -2.68 31.78
C ALA A 824 8.17 -1.60 32.56
N LEU A 825 8.64 -0.35 32.51
CA LEU A 825 8.05 0.81 33.18
C LEU A 825 6.95 1.49 32.34
N ASP A 826 7.11 1.55 31.02
CA ASP A 826 6.15 2.18 30.07
C ASP A 826 4.74 1.56 30.13
N GLY A 827 4.65 0.24 30.31
CA GLY A 827 3.37 -0.48 30.32
C GLY A 827 2.46 -0.10 31.49
N GLN A 828 3.04 0.12 32.68
CA GLN A 828 2.31 0.49 33.89
C GLN A 828 1.90 1.96 33.88
N LEU A 829 2.75 2.85 33.34
CA LEU A 829 2.42 4.26 33.16
C LEU A 829 1.25 4.46 32.19
N ALA A 830 1.23 3.75 31.07
CA ALA A 830 0.15 3.84 30.08
C ALA A 830 -1.22 3.38 30.61
N GLU A 831 -1.25 2.43 31.55
CA GLU A 831 -2.46 1.94 32.17
C GLU A 831 -3.04 2.96 33.16
N VAL A 832 -2.18 3.66 33.91
CA VAL A 832 -2.53 4.75 34.83
C VAL A 832 -3.10 5.97 34.09
N PHE A 833 -2.57 6.31 32.90
CA PHE A 833 -3.10 7.42 32.10
C PHE A 833 -4.45 7.09 31.42
N LYS A 834 -4.69 5.82 31.08
CA LYS A 834 -5.96 5.39 30.47
C LYS A 834 -7.15 5.47 31.42
N THR A 835 -6.94 5.21 32.71
CA THR A 835 -8.03 5.24 33.70
C THR A 835 -8.50 6.67 33.99
N GLN A 836 -7.63 7.67 33.86
CA GLN A 836 -7.97 9.07 34.15
C GLN A 836 -8.74 9.77 33.01
N MET A 837 -8.48 9.40 31.75
CA MET A 837 -9.15 9.99 30.56
C MET A 837 -10.65 9.67 30.47
N GLN A 838 -11.17 8.70 31.24
CA GLN A 838 -12.57 8.28 31.19
C GLN A 838 -13.50 9.03 32.15
N VAL A 839 -12.99 9.98 32.94
CA VAL A 839 -13.76 10.59 34.06
C VAL A 839 -14.44 11.93 33.69
N GLY A 840 -14.21 12.51 32.51
CA GLY A 840 -14.87 13.76 32.08
C GLY A 840 -16.25 13.55 31.43
N LYS A 841 -17.34 13.70 32.19
CA LYS A 841 -18.73 13.62 31.68
C LYS A 841 -19.36 14.99 31.39
N THR A 842 -19.52 15.31 30.11
CA THR A 842 -20.58 16.17 29.52
C THR A 842 -21.18 15.52 28.25
N SER A 843 -21.01 14.21 28.06
CA SER A 843 -21.11 13.57 26.73
C SER A 843 -22.52 13.18 26.26
N LYS A 844 -23.53 13.09 27.14
CA LYS A 844 -24.76 12.35 26.80
C LYS A 844 -25.61 13.03 25.71
N ASP A 845 -25.73 14.36 25.74
CA ASP A 845 -26.49 15.12 24.74
C ASP A 845 -25.71 15.27 23.42
N VAL A 846 -24.38 15.41 23.51
CA VAL A 846 -23.48 15.44 22.34
C VAL A 846 -23.50 14.08 21.61
N ASP A 847 -23.55 12.97 22.35
CA ASP A 847 -23.60 11.63 21.79
C ASP A 847 -24.94 11.35 21.09
N ALA A 848 -26.06 11.86 21.63
CA ALA A 848 -27.38 11.75 21.00
C ALA A 848 -27.47 12.55 19.69
N GLN A 849 -27.00 13.80 19.69
CA GLN A 849 -26.95 14.63 18.49
C GLN A 849 -26.03 14.05 17.40
N ARG A 850 -24.90 13.46 17.80
CA ARG A 850 -24.00 12.72 16.88
C ARG A 850 -24.67 11.51 16.27
N GLU A 851 -25.39 10.71 17.06
CA GLU A 851 -26.11 9.54 16.52
C GLU A 851 -27.26 9.95 15.60
N ALA A 852 -27.99 11.03 15.90
CA ALA A 852 -29.00 11.59 15.00
C ALA A 852 -28.37 12.03 13.66
N THR A 853 -27.21 12.69 13.70
CA THR A 853 -26.46 13.08 12.49
C THR A 853 -25.98 11.85 11.72
N HIS A 854 -25.52 10.80 12.40
CA HIS A 854 -25.15 9.54 11.77
C HIS A 854 -26.35 8.81 11.17
N PHE A 855 -27.52 8.85 11.80
CA PHE A 855 -28.76 8.31 11.27
C PHE A 855 -29.17 9.01 9.98
N LYS A 856 -29.23 10.36 9.95
CA LYS A 856 -29.50 11.13 8.73
C LYS A 856 -28.50 10.80 7.62
N ASN A 857 -27.23 10.63 7.95
CA ASN A 857 -26.22 10.19 7.00
C ASN A 857 -26.50 8.78 6.44
N ARG A 858 -27.00 7.84 7.25
CA ARG A 858 -27.41 6.49 6.78
C ARG A 858 -28.65 6.56 5.88
N VAL A 859 -29.62 7.42 6.21
CA VAL A 859 -30.78 7.68 5.35
C VAL A 859 -30.34 8.29 4.00
N LEU A 860 -29.36 9.19 4.00
CA LEU A 860 -28.74 9.68 2.75
C LEU A 860 -28.05 8.58 1.93
N ASP A 861 -27.58 7.50 2.54
CA ASP A 861 -27.04 6.35 1.78
C ASP A 861 -28.13 5.63 0.99
N LEU A 862 -29.38 5.58 1.51
CA LEU A 862 -30.53 5.10 0.74
C LEU A 862 -30.80 6.00 -0.47
N VAL A 863 -30.72 7.32 -0.28
CA VAL A 863 -30.89 8.30 -1.37
C VAL A 863 -29.79 8.14 -2.43
N ASP A 864 -28.52 8.00 -2.03
CA ASP A 864 -27.40 7.75 -2.95
C ASP A 864 -27.56 6.42 -3.71
N LEU A 865 -28.05 5.39 -3.02
CA LEU A 865 -28.35 4.08 -3.61
C LEU A 865 -29.50 4.16 -4.62
N PHE A 866 -30.55 4.92 -4.32
CA PHE A 866 -31.66 5.20 -5.24
C PHE A 866 -31.17 5.89 -6.52
N PHE A 867 -30.36 6.95 -6.39
CA PHE A 867 -29.75 7.62 -7.56
C PHE A 867 -28.88 6.68 -8.40
N LYS A 868 -28.16 5.73 -7.78
CA LYS A 868 -27.33 4.74 -8.48
C LYS A 868 -28.13 3.70 -9.25
N LYS A 869 -29.22 3.19 -8.67
CA LYS A 869 -30.01 2.08 -9.21
C LYS A 869 -31.11 2.56 -10.17
N GLN A 870 -31.69 3.73 -9.92
CA GLN A 870 -32.82 4.28 -10.69
C GLN A 870 -32.56 5.70 -11.22
N PRO A 871 -31.48 5.94 -11.99
CA PRO A 871 -31.13 7.28 -12.49
C PRO A 871 -32.19 7.88 -13.45
N SER A 872 -33.00 7.04 -14.09
CA SER A 872 -34.03 7.44 -15.06
C SER A 872 -35.42 7.65 -14.42
N SER A 873 -35.57 7.42 -13.12
CA SER A 873 -36.86 7.58 -12.43
C SER A 873 -37.26 9.05 -12.32
N PRO A 874 -38.54 9.44 -12.57
CA PRO A 874 -38.99 10.81 -12.37
C PRO A 874 -38.86 11.29 -10.90
N LEU A 875 -38.87 10.36 -9.95
CA LEU A 875 -38.73 10.65 -8.50
C LEU A 875 -37.37 11.28 -8.14
N VAL A 876 -36.35 11.09 -8.99
CA VAL A 876 -35.04 11.75 -8.87
C VAL A 876 -35.18 13.27 -8.82
N ILE A 877 -36.19 13.83 -9.50
CA ILE A 877 -36.43 15.28 -9.55
C ILE A 877 -37.03 15.77 -8.24
N ASN A 878 -37.93 14.98 -7.63
CA ASN A 878 -38.56 15.30 -6.34
C ASN A 878 -37.54 15.40 -5.21
N LEU A 879 -36.42 14.67 -5.31
CA LEU A 879 -35.34 14.69 -4.31
C LEU A 879 -34.44 15.94 -4.39
N ILE A 880 -34.37 16.66 -5.52
CA ILE A 880 -33.37 17.72 -5.70
C ILE A 880 -33.64 18.93 -4.79
N LEU A 881 -34.88 19.41 -4.73
CA LEU A 881 -35.21 20.58 -3.91
C LEU A 881 -35.09 20.29 -2.40
N PRO A 882 -35.64 19.18 -1.87
CA PRO A 882 -35.49 18.82 -0.45
C PRO A 882 -34.04 18.63 -0.03
N LEU A 883 -33.19 17.99 -0.84
CA LEU A 883 -31.76 17.84 -0.52
C LEU A 883 -31.02 19.19 -0.52
N VAL A 884 -31.43 20.13 -1.38
CA VAL A 884 -30.93 21.51 -1.34
C VAL A 884 -31.41 22.23 -0.08
N ASP A 885 -32.66 22.02 0.32
CA ASP A 885 -33.21 22.61 1.55
C ASP A 885 -32.51 22.04 2.79
N LEU A 886 -32.16 20.75 2.79
CA LEU A 886 -31.34 20.11 3.83
C LEU A 886 -29.98 20.79 3.96
N ILE A 887 -29.27 21.05 2.86
CA ILE A 887 -27.98 21.77 2.86
C ILE A 887 -28.13 23.18 3.45
N VAL A 888 -29.24 23.87 3.17
CA VAL A 888 -29.52 25.23 3.65
C VAL A 888 -29.93 25.22 5.12
N ALA A 889 -30.63 24.18 5.58
CA ALA A 889 -31.12 24.05 6.94
C ALA A 889 -30.05 23.57 7.93
N SER A 890 -29.05 22.81 7.46
CA SER A 890 -27.95 22.31 8.29
C SER A 890 -27.12 23.44 8.89
N GLY A 891 -26.95 23.39 10.21
CA GLY A 891 -26.11 24.32 10.99
C GLY A 891 -24.63 23.93 11.03
N THR A 892 -23.85 24.59 11.88
CA THR A 892 -22.41 24.30 12.10
C THR A 892 -22.17 22.87 12.57
N ASP A 893 -23.11 22.30 13.32
CA ASP A 893 -22.96 20.98 13.93
C ASP A 893 -23.29 19.83 12.97
N GLU A 894 -23.92 20.13 11.82
CA GLU A 894 -24.31 19.17 10.78
C GLU A 894 -23.48 19.33 9.49
N THR A 895 -22.27 19.89 9.57
CA THR A 895 -21.38 20.09 8.41
C THR A 895 -21.15 18.81 7.61
N GLN A 896 -20.92 17.67 8.29
CA GLN A 896 -20.76 16.37 7.63
C GLN A 896 -21.99 15.95 6.82
N LEU A 897 -23.20 16.27 7.29
CA LEU A 897 -24.45 15.98 6.60
C LEU A 897 -24.59 16.84 5.34
N SER A 898 -24.30 18.13 5.47
CA SER A 898 -24.28 19.07 4.35
C SER A 898 -23.26 18.68 3.28
N ASP A 899 -22.03 18.35 3.68
CA ASP A 899 -20.95 17.95 2.78
C ASP A 899 -21.26 16.64 2.05
N LYS A 900 -21.82 15.65 2.75
CA LYS A 900 -22.26 14.39 2.14
C LYS A 900 -23.38 14.64 1.13
N THR A 901 -24.37 15.47 1.48
CA THR A 901 -25.49 15.83 0.59
C THR A 901 -24.99 16.54 -0.67
N GLN A 902 -24.11 17.53 -0.53
CA GLN A 902 -23.46 18.22 -1.65
C GLN A 902 -22.65 17.23 -2.50
N GLY A 903 -21.92 16.32 -1.88
CA GLY A 903 -21.15 15.26 -2.54
C GLY A 903 -22.02 14.31 -3.36
N ILE A 904 -23.17 13.88 -2.84
CA ILE A 904 -24.14 13.03 -3.53
C ILE A 904 -24.71 13.76 -4.75
N LEU A 905 -25.23 14.97 -4.56
CA LEU A 905 -25.76 15.80 -5.65
C LEU A 905 -24.68 16.02 -6.72
N ARG A 906 -23.49 16.46 -6.34
CA ARG A 906 -22.39 16.72 -7.29
C ARG A 906 -21.96 15.46 -8.03
N SER A 907 -21.79 14.33 -7.36
CA SER A 907 -21.27 13.10 -7.96
C SER A 907 -22.27 12.40 -8.88
N ARG A 908 -23.56 12.38 -8.52
CA ARG A 908 -24.62 11.70 -9.27
C ARG A 908 -25.16 12.56 -10.41
N ILE A 909 -25.35 13.85 -10.17
CA ILE A 909 -26.06 14.74 -11.10
C ILE A 909 -25.12 15.30 -12.18
N SER A 910 -23.90 15.71 -11.85
CA SER A 910 -22.99 16.38 -12.81
C SER A 910 -22.54 15.47 -13.97
N LYS A 911 -22.44 14.15 -13.72
CA LYS A 911 -21.97 13.14 -14.69
C LYS A 911 -23.09 12.26 -15.25
N ALA A 912 -24.35 12.52 -14.90
CA ALA A 912 -25.48 11.71 -15.35
C ALA A 912 -25.59 11.70 -16.88
N ARG A 913 -25.50 10.50 -17.47
CA ARG A 913 -25.67 10.30 -18.92
C ARG A 913 -27.15 10.16 -19.26
N ASP A 914 -27.83 9.28 -18.54
CA ASP A 914 -29.27 9.06 -18.63
C ASP A 914 -30.03 10.19 -17.92
N VAL A 915 -31.23 10.49 -18.40
CA VAL A 915 -32.02 11.66 -18.00
C VAL A 915 -33.45 11.18 -17.75
N PRO A 916 -34.06 11.51 -16.60
CA PRO A 916 -35.41 11.06 -16.28
C PRO A 916 -36.46 11.71 -17.19
N THR A 917 -37.57 11.00 -17.37
CA THR A 917 -38.75 11.53 -18.09
C THR A 917 -39.79 11.97 -17.08
N ALA A 918 -39.89 13.28 -16.85
CA ALA A 918 -40.90 13.89 -15.98
C ALA A 918 -41.72 14.96 -16.72
N PRO A 919 -42.88 15.40 -16.20
CA PRO A 919 -43.66 16.49 -16.79
C PRO A 919 -42.87 17.81 -16.85
N VAL A 920 -42.84 18.46 -18.02
CA VAL A 920 -42.13 19.73 -18.26
C VAL A 920 -42.48 20.81 -17.23
N ALA A 921 -43.76 20.91 -16.82
CA ALA A 921 -44.22 21.89 -15.85
C ALA A 921 -43.56 21.72 -14.46
N GLN A 922 -43.39 20.48 -14.02
CA GLN A 922 -42.76 20.15 -12.74
C GLN A 922 -41.27 20.53 -12.77
N VAL A 923 -40.57 20.15 -13.84
CA VAL A 923 -39.14 20.46 -14.01
C VAL A 923 -38.92 21.97 -14.14
N ALA A 924 -39.79 22.67 -14.85
CA ALA A 924 -39.72 24.13 -14.99
C ALA A 924 -39.90 24.84 -13.63
N SER A 925 -40.87 24.42 -12.82
CA SER A 925 -41.06 24.94 -11.46
C SER A 925 -39.80 24.71 -10.59
N ALA A 926 -39.21 23.52 -10.68
CA ALA A 926 -37.99 23.20 -9.94
C ALA A 926 -36.79 24.07 -10.37
N VAL A 927 -36.62 24.34 -11.67
CA VAL A 927 -35.59 25.27 -12.17
C VAL A 927 -35.81 26.69 -11.64
N GLN A 928 -37.04 27.19 -11.69
CA GLN A 928 -37.36 28.52 -11.17
C GLN A 928 -37.07 28.64 -9.67
N SER A 929 -37.44 27.62 -8.89
CA SER A 929 -37.15 27.56 -7.45
C SER A 929 -35.63 27.54 -7.18
N LEU A 930 -34.86 26.71 -7.89
CA LEU A 930 -33.39 26.68 -7.76
C LEU A 930 -32.74 28.03 -8.08
N HIS A 931 -33.18 28.72 -9.13
CA HIS A 931 -32.67 30.04 -9.48
C HIS A 931 -33.08 31.13 -8.46
N ALA A 932 -34.26 31.01 -7.85
CA ALA A 932 -34.67 31.87 -6.74
C ALA A 932 -33.77 31.67 -5.50
N ARG A 933 -33.39 30.42 -5.19
CA ARG A 933 -32.44 30.08 -4.12
C ARG A 933 -31.01 30.53 -4.44
N ALA A 934 -30.56 30.36 -5.69
CA ALA A 934 -29.23 30.78 -6.13
C ALA A 934 -29.01 32.30 -5.99
N ARG A 935 -30.06 33.10 -6.25
CA ARG A 935 -30.05 34.57 -6.04
C ARG A 935 -29.96 34.99 -4.57
N LYS A 936 -30.12 34.05 -3.63
CA LYS A 936 -30.07 34.26 -2.17
C LYS A 936 -29.02 33.36 -1.48
N ALA A 937 -28.13 32.71 -2.25
CA ALA A 937 -27.15 31.78 -1.70
C ALA A 937 -26.19 32.49 -0.73
N ARG A 938 -25.92 31.85 0.42
CA ARG A 938 -25.05 32.40 1.49
C ARG A 938 -23.59 31.98 1.36
N SER A 939 -23.29 30.94 0.59
CA SER A 939 -21.93 30.41 0.39
C SER A 939 -21.63 30.10 -1.08
N SER A 940 -20.35 30.14 -1.45
CA SER A 940 -19.89 29.80 -2.80
C SER A 940 -20.12 28.31 -3.13
N ASP A 941 -20.00 27.42 -2.15
CA ASP A 941 -20.19 25.98 -2.34
C ASP A 941 -21.66 25.61 -2.55
N LEU A 942 -22.57 26.25 -1.82
CA LEU A 942 -24.01 26.14 -2.07
C LEU A 942 -24.35 26.63 -3.48
N LEU A 943 -23.78 27.76 -3.90
CA LEU A 943 -24.00 28.28 -5.25
C LEU A 943 -23.49 27.32 -6.34
N ALA A 944 -22.32 26.70 -6.12
CA ALA A 944 -21.79 25.69 -7.04
C ALA A 944 -22.73 24.46 -7.13
N THR A 945 -23.25 23.99 -5.99
CA THR A 945 -24.22 22.89 -5.94
C THR A 945 -25.52 23.24 -6.67
N LEU A 946 -26.07 24.44 -6.42
CA LEU A 946 -27.26 24.96 -7.13
C LEU A 946 -27.02 25.08 -8.63
N SER A 947 -25.82 25.50 -9.06
CA SER A 947 -25.41 25.52 -10.47
C SER A 947 -25.47 24.13 -11.08
N PHE A 948 -24.87 23.12 -10.45
CA PHE A 948 -24.90 21.75 -10.96
C PHE A 948 -26.33 21.18 -11.05
N CYS A 949 -27.17 21.44 -10.05
CA CYS A 949 -28.58 21.05 -10.07
C CYS A 949 -29.35 21.76 -11.20
N SER A 950 -29.15 23.07 -11.38
CA SER A 950 -29.78 23.84 -12.47
C SER A 950 -29.37 23.31 -13.85
N LEU A 951 -28.08 23.03 -14.06
CA LEU A 951 -27.59 22.50 -15.33
C LEU A 951 -28.18 21.12 -15.67
N TYR A 952 -28.43 20.30 -14.65
CA TYR A 952 -29.08 19.00 -14.85
C TYR A 952 -30.56 19.12 -15.20
N LEU A 953 -31.31 19.97 -14.49
CA LEU A 953 -32.71 20.21 -14.84
C LEU A 953 -32.85 20.89 -16.21
N ALA A 954 -31.92 21.78 -16.57
CA ALA A 954 -31.83 22.35 -17.91
C ALA A 954 -31.61 21.25 -18.96
N LYS A 955 -30.74 20.25 -18.69
CA LYS A 955 -30.56 19.08 -19.56
C LYS A 955 -31.86 18.31 -19.78
N ILE A 956 -32.67 18.12 -18.73
CA ILE A 956 -33.98 17.45 -18.81
C ILE A 956 -34.95 18.26 -19.68
N LEU A 957 -35.11 19.56 -19.39
CA LEU A 957 -36.02 20.43 -20.14
C LEU A 957 -35.67 20.52 -21.61
N VAL A 958 -34.38 20.61 -21.94
CA VAL A 958 -33.91 20.65 -23.33
C VAL A 958 -34.25 19.37 -24.08
N ALA A 959 -34.12 18.20 -23.42
CA ALA A 959 -34.52 16.92 -24.00
C ALA A 959 -36.04 16.84 -24.25
N GLN A 960 -36.84 17.61 -23.52
CA GLN A 960 -38.30 17.63 -23.59
C GLN A 960 -38.90 18.89 -24.25
N GLN A 961 -38.08 19.65 -25.00
CA GLN A 961 -38.49 20.88 -25.70
C GLN A 961 -38.92 22.06 -24.79
N GLY A 962 -38.64 22.01 -23.49
CA GLY A 962 -38.87 23.11 -22.52
C GLY A 962 -37.78 24.18 -22.52
N VAL A 963 -37.37 24.65 -23.71
CA VAL A 963 -36.22 25.55 -23.88
C VAL A 963 -36.48 26.96 -23.33
N GLU A 964 -37.70 27.49 -23.50
CA GLU A 964 -38.03 28.87 -23.11
C GLU A 964 -37.98 29.05 -21.58
N GLN A 965 -38.45 28.06 -20.81
CA GLN A 965 -38.44 28.11 -19.34
C GLN A 965 -37.00 28.18 -18.78
N VAL A 966 -36.05 27.50 -19.42
CA VAL A 966 -34.63 27.59 -19.06
C VAL A 966 -34.09 28.99 -19.36
N LEU A 967 -34.40 29.53 -20.55
CA LEU A 967 -33.94 30.86 -20.95
C LEU A 967 -34.48 31.95 -20.04
N ASP A 968 -35.76 31.86 -19.65
CA ASP A 968 -36.39 32.82 -18.74
C ASP A 968 -35.70 32.83 -17.36
N ALA A 969 -35.45 31.65 -16.77
CA ALA A 969 -34.77 31.54 -15.48
C ALA A 969 -33.34 32.12 -15.51
N TYR A 970 -32.56 31.81 -16.56
CA TYR A 970 -31.22 32.35 -16.73
C TYR A 970 -31.22 33.85 -17.07
N ARG A 971 -32.24 34.35 -17.81
CA ARG A 971 -32.38 35.78 -18.11
C ARG A 971 -32.67 36.59 -16.85
N GLU A 972 -33.61 36.16 -16.02
CA GLU A 972 -33.89 36.80 -14.73
C GLU A 972 -32.66 36.82 -13.81
N SER A 973 -31.93 35.70 -13.78
CA SER A 973 -30.71 35.57 -12.98
C SER A 973 -29.60 36.48 -13.50
N LEU A 974 -29.46 36.60 -14.83
CA LEU A 974 -28.48 37.49 -15.46
C LEU A 974 -28.76 38.96 -15.15
N VAL A 975 -30.03 39.36 -15.17
CA VAL A 975 -30.44 40.71 -14.78
C VAL A 975 -30.08 40.96 -13.32
N ASP A 976 -30.46 40.08 -12.39
CA ASP A 976 -30.08 40.22 -10.96
C ASP A 976 -28.56 40.34 -10.78
N PHE A 977 -27.77 39.49 -11.45
CA PHE A 977 -26.30 39.50 -11.39
C PHE A 977 -25.67 40.82 -11.82
N LEU A 978 -26.22 41.46 -12.86
CA LEU A 978 -25.63 42.66 -13.45
C LEU A 978 -26.16 43.97 -12.84
N THR A 979 -27.41 44.00 -12.38
CA THR A 979 -28.06 45.23 -11.90
C THR A 979 -28.06 45.37 -10.38
N ARG A 980 -27.89 44.29 -9.61
CA ARG A 980 -27.90 44.34 -8.14
C ARG A 980 -26.48 44.46 -7.57
N LYS A 981 -26.30 45.37 -6.60
CA LYS A 981 -24.99 45.60 -5.94
C LYS A 981 -24.46 44.32 -5.26
N ASN A 982 -25.30 43.72 -4.42
CA ASN A 982 -24.98 42.52 -3.64
C ASN A 982 -25.74 41.29 -4.19
N SER A 983 -25.53 40.96 -5.47
CA SER A 983 -26.03 39.69 -6.02
C SER A 983 -25.20 38.53 -5.47
N ALA A 984 -25.88 37.46 -5.02
CA ALA A 984 -25.24 36.22 -4.59
C ALA A 984 -24.64 35.42 -5.76
N LEU A 985 -25.02 35.73 -7.00
CA LEU A 985 -24.53 35.04 -8.20
C LEU A 985 -23.11 35.47 -8.57
N ASN A 986 -22.35 34.54 -9.17
CA ASN A 986 -20.99 34.77 -9.64
C ASN A 986 -20.85 34.51 -11.15
N LEU A 987 -19.68 34.87 -11.71
CA LEU A 987 -19.39 34.69 -13.14
C LEU A 987 -19.44 33.22 -13.56
N ASN A 988 -18.96 32.31 -12.70
CA ASN A 988 -18.85 30.88 -12.99
C ASN A 988 -20.22 30.23 -13.22
N PHE A 989 -21.25 30.64 -12.47
CA PHE A 989 -22.63 30.16 -12.62
C PHE A 989 -23.13 30.26 -14.08
N PHE A 990 -22.83 31.36 -14.77
CA PHE A 990 -23.22 31.56 -16.16
C PHE A 990 -22.23 30.95 -17.16
N GLN A 991 -20.93 30.95 -16.84
CA GLN A 991 -19.92 30.33 -17.70
C GLN A 991 -20.16 28.83 -17.86
N ASP A 992 -20.50 28.13 -16.77
CA ASP A 992 -20.79 26.70 -16.80
C ASP A 992 -22.00 26.39 -17.70
N PHE A 993 -23.05 27.23 -17.64
CA PHE A 993 -24.20 27.12 -18.54
C PHE A 993 -23.84 27.32 -20.01
N ILE A 994 -23.07 28.36 -20.33
CA ILE A 994 -22.64 28.64 -21.71
C ILE A 994 -21.76 27.52 -22.25
N GLN A 995 -20.86 26.96 -21.43
CA GLN A 995 -19.99 25.86 -21.84
C GLN A 995 -20.77 24.55 -22.02
N ARG A 996 -21.74 24.26 -21.16
CA ARG A 996 -22.52 23.01 -21.21
C ARG A 996 -23.63 23.04 -22.25
N PHE A 997 -24.26 24.20 -22.48
CA PHE A 997 -25.34 24.40 -23.46
C PHE A 997 -25.06 25.59 -24.40
N PRO A 998 -24.05 25.50 -25.29
CA PRO A 998 -23.66 26.61 -26.17
C PRO A 998 -24.80 27.19 -27.01
N ALA A 999 -25.69 26.33 -27.53
CA ALA A 999 -26.83 26.77 -28.34
C ALA A 999 -27.85 27.60 -27.55
N LEU A 1000 -28.08 27.28 -26.28
CA LEU A 1000 -28.95 28.06 -25.40
C LEU A 1000 -28.28 29.37 -24.96
N GLY A 1001 -26.99 29.31 -24.62
CA GLY A 1001 -26.20 30.50 -24.35
C GLY A 1001 -26.24 31.49 -25.52
N TRP A 1002 -26.22 30.99 -26.78
CA TRP A 1002 -26.35 31.83 -27.97
C TRP A 1002 -27.69 32.52 -28.09
N ARG A 1003 -28.78 31.92 -27.58
CA ARG A 1003 -30.09 32.59 -27.53
C ARG A 1003 -30.11 33.78 -26.57
N LEU A 1004 -29.28 33.78 -25.52
CA LEU A 1004 -29.13 34.90 -24.58
C LEU A 1004 -28.14 35.99 -25.04
N ARG A 1005 -27.61 35.91 -26.28
CA ARG A 1005 -26.57 36.83 -26.76
C ARG A 1005 -26.98 38.31 -26.72
N GLN A 1006 -28.23 38.60 -27.09
CA GLN A 1006 -28.74 39.97 -27.09
C GLN A 1006 -29.03 40.44 -25.66
N ASP A 1007 -29.61 39.56 -24.83
CA ASP A 1007 -29.81 39.81 -23.40
C ASP A 1007 -28.49 40.17 -22.69
N LEU A 1008 -27.37 39.52 -23.04
CA LEU A 1008 -26.04 39.83 -22.51
C LEU A 1008 -25.54 41.22 -22.90
N ILE A 1009 -25.74 41.65 -24.15
CA ILE A 1009 -25.36 42.99 -24.60
C ILE A 1009 -26.25 44.03 -23.93
N ASP A 1010 -27.57 43.83 -23.94
CA ASP A 1010 -28.53 44.79 -23.39
C ASP A 1010 -28.36 44.94 -21.87
N SER A 1011 -28.08 43.83 -21.18
CA SER A 1011 -27.81 43.85 -19.73
C SER A 1011 -26.45 44.45 -19.40
N SER A 1012 -25.43 44.32 -20.28
CA SER A 1012 -24.14 44.98 -20.07
C SER A 1012 -24.26 46.51 -20.02
N LYS A 1013 -25.19 47.09 -20.79
CA LYS A 1013 -25.48 48.54 -20.79
C LYS A 1013 -26.22 49.00 -19.53
N LYS A 1014 -26.89 48.09 -18.85
CA LYS A 1014 -27.64 48.33 -17.61
C LYS A 1014 -26.87 47.92 -16.35
N ALA A 1015 -25.61 47.50 -16.48
CA ALA A 1015 -24.81 47.03 -15.37
C ALA A 1015 -24.60 48.14 -14.34
N ILE A 1016 -24.66 47.80 -13.04
CA ILE A 1016 -24.56 48.77 -11.95
C ILE A 1016 -23.20 49.48 -11.89
N ASN A 1017 -22.13 48.80 -12.33
CA ASN A 1017 -20.78 49.35 -12.38
C ASN A 1017 -19.98 48.74 -13.55
N VAL A 1018 -18.86 49.40 -13.86
CA VAL A 1018 -17.94 49.01 -14.93
C VAL A 1018 -17.37 47.60 -14.71
N TYR A 1019 -17.21 47.18 -13.47
CA TYR A 1019 -16.74 45.82 -13.14
C TYR A 1019 -17.75 44.74 -13.59
N ARG A 1020 -19.04 44.88 -13.26
CA ARG A 1020 -20.13 43.99 -13.72
C ARG A 1020 -20.28 44.06 -15.24
N GLN A 1021 -20.13 45.24 -15.82
CA GLN A 1021 -20.11 45.41 -17.28
C GLN A 1021 -18.97 44.60 -17.93
N CYS A 1022 -17.76 44.65 -17.37
CA CYS A 1022 -16.63 43.82 -17.83
C CYS A 1022 -16.88 42.31 -17.63
N GLN A 1023 -17.58 41.91 -16.56
CA GLN A 1023 -18.00 40.52 -16.35
C GLN A 1023 -18.98 40.06 -17.44
N ALA A 1024 -19.93 40.89 -17.87
CA ALA A 1024 -20.81 40.58 -19.00
C ALA A 1024 -20.01 40.35 -20.29
N PHE A 1025 -18.99 41.17 -20.57
CA PHE A 1025 -18.10 40.95 -21.72
C PHE A 1025 -17.26 39.66 -21.58
N ARG A 1026 -16.90 39.23 -20.37
CA ARG A 1026 -16.27 37.92 -20.15
C ARG A 1026 -17.22 36.76 -20.47
N LEU A 1027 -18.51 36.88 -20.15
CA LEU A 1027 -19.53 35.90 -20.56
C LEU A 1027 -19.69 35.88 -22.09
N ILE A 1028 -19.70 37.05 -22.73
CA ILE A 1028 -19.72 37.16 -24.19
C ILE A 1028 -18.46 36.52 -24.80
N HIS A 1029 -17.29 36.67 -24.18
CA HIS A 1029 -16.08 35.98 -24.61
C HIS A 1029 -16.22 34.46 -24.55
N ALA A 1030 -16.74 33.92 -23.43
CA ALA A 1030 -17.03 32.49 -23.32
C ALA A 1030 -18.00 32.04 -24.43
N LEU A 1031 -19.05 32.81 -24.70
CA LEU A 1031 -20.02 32.51 -25.74
C LEU A 1031 -19.41 32.53 -27.16
N VAL A 1032 -18.65 33.57 -27.49
CA VAL A 1032 -17.98 33.72 -28.79
C VAL A 1032 -16.94 32.61 -29.01
N SER A 1033 -16.30 32.13 -27.95
CA SER A 1033 -15.36 31.01 -28.06
C SER A 1033 -16.04 29.70 -28.50
N GLN A 1034 -17.32 29.53 -28.14
CA GLN A 1034 -18.14 28.36 -28.49
C GLN A 1034 -18.87 28.51 -29.83
N LEU A 1035 -18.82 29.67 -30.50
CA LEU A 1035 -19.45 29.87 -31.81
C LEU A 1035 -19.21 28.73 -32.82
N PRO A 1036 -18.02 28.14 -32.97
CA PRO A 1036 -17.78 27.06 -33.94
C PRO A 1036 -18.60 25.79 -33.70
N THR A 1037 -19.10 25.56 -32.48
CA THR A 1037 -19.85 24.35 -32.11
C THR A 1037 -21.36 24.52 -32.20
N ILE A 1038 -21.84 25.72 -32.53
CA ILE A 1038 -23.26 26.10 -32.55
C ILE A 1038 -23.76 26.15 -34.00
N GLU A 1039 -24.89 25.48 -34.28
CA GLU A 1039 -25.65 25.69 -35.51
C GLU A 1039 -26.29 27.08 -35.49
N LYS A 1040 -25.95 27.91 -36.48
CA LYS A 1040 -26.27 29.34 -36.48
C LYS A 1040 -26.43 29.87 -37.91
N SER A 1041 -27.21 30.94 -38.04
CA SER A 1041 -27.28 31.73 -39.27
C SER A 1041 -26.11 32.70 -39.33
N ASP A 1042 -25.40 32.75 -40.46
CA ASP A 1042 -24.34 33.74 -40.69
C ASP A 1042 -24.85 35.18 -40.50
N ALA A 1043 -26.11 35.45 -40.89
CA ALA A 1043 -26.75 36.76 -40.72
C ALA A 1043 -26.91 37.14 -39.23
N ASP A 1044 -27.30 36.17 -38.38
CA ASP A 1044 -27.47 36.40 -36.94
C ASP A 1044 -26.13 36.69 -36.26
N VAL A 1045 -25.06 36.03 -36.71
CA VAL A 1045 -23.71 36.29 -36.20
C VAL A 1045 -23.25 37.67 -36.63
N VAL A 1046 -23.46 38.06 -37.89
CA VAL A 1046 -23.09 39.40 -38.39
C VAL A 1046 -23.82 40.51 -37.62
N ALA A 1047 -25.13 40.36 -37.41
CA ALA A 1047 -25.92 41.32 -36.62
C ALA A 1047 -25.39 41.44 -35.19
N PHE A 1048 -25.13 40.30 -34.53
CA PHE A 1048 -24.57 40.27 -33.18
C PHE A 1048 -23.16 40.87 -33.09
N MET A 1049 -22.28 40.60 -34.06
CA MET A 1049 -20.92 41.17 -34.05
C MET A 1049 -20.96 42.70 -34.22
N THR A 1050 -21.94 43.22 -34.97
CA THR A 1050 -22.13 44.66 -35.15
C THR A 1050 -22.56 45.34 -33.85
N THR A 1051 -23.54 44.77 -33.14
CA THR A 1051 -23.98 45.29 -31.83
C THR A 1051 -22.92 45.12 -30.75
N LEU A 1052 -22.17 44.02 -30.78
CA LEU A 1052 -21.03 43.79 -29.87
C LEU A 1052 -19.91 44.82 -30.10
N ARG A 1053 -19.57 45.11 -31.36
CA ARG A 1053 -18.60 46.16 -31.69
C ARG A 1053 -19.01 47.50 -31.10
N GLU A 1054 -20.27 47.89 -31.26
CA GLU A 1054 -20.79 49.17 -30.75
C GLU A 1054 -20.65 49.27 -29.23
N ALA A 1055 -21.08 48.23 -28.51
CA ALA A 1055 -20.97 48.18 -27.05
C ALA A 1055 -19.51 48.21 -26.56
N LEU A 1056 -18.59 47.53 -27.26
CA LEU A 1056 -17.16 47.56 -26.94
C LEU A 1056 -16.52 48.91 -27.28
N HIS A 1057 -16.92 49.54 -28.39
CA HIS A 1057 -16.44 50.88 -28.75
C HIS A 1057 -16.88 51.93 -27.76
N GLU A 1058 -18.12 51.88 -27.31
CA GLU A 1058 -18.66 52.76 -26.29
C GLU A 1058 -17.83 52.67 -24.99
N LEU A 1059 -17.70 51.47 -24.42
CA LEU A 1059 -16.96 51.27 -23.17
C LEU A 1059 -15.47 51.64 -23.29
N ILE A 1060 -14.80 51.27 -24.39
CA ILE A 1060 -13.37 51.57 -24.56
C ILE A 1060 -13.15 53.08 -24.77
N ASN A 1061 -14.06 53.78 -25.47
CA ASN A 1061 -13.99 55.24 -25.58
C ASN A 1061 -14.23 55.92 -24.23
N ASP A 1062 -15.23 55.48 -23.46
CA ASP A 1062 -15.50 56.02 -22.13
C ASP A 1062 -14.32 55.79 -21.17
N ALA A 1063 -13.62 54.66 -21.29
CA ALA A 1063 -12.40 54.41 -20.54
C ALA A 1063 -11.23 55.31 -20.98
N CYS A 1064 -11.13 55.66 -22.27
CA CYS A 1064 -10.10 56.60 -22.75
C CYS A 1064 -10.39 58.05 -22.32
N ASP A 1065 -11.67 58.42 -22.20
CA ASP A 1065 -12.16 59.74 -21.80
C ASP A 1065 -12.29 59.87 -20.26
N ASP A 1066 -11.75 58.91 -19.48
CA ASP A 1066 -11.84 58.83 -18.00
C ASP A 1066 -13.28 58.82 -17.42
N LYS A 1067 -14.29 58.47 -18.23
CA LYS A 1067 -15.69 58.32 -17.83
C LYS A 1067 -16.01 56.93 -17.24
N ALA A 1068 -15.19 55.93 -17.58
CA ALA A 1068 -15.31 54.56 -17.07
C ALA A 1068 -13.96 54.09 -16.51
N SER A 1069 -13.93 53.67 -15.24
CA SER A 1069 -12.72 53.13 -14.61
C SER A 1069 -12.50 51.67 -15.02
N VAL A 1070 -11.64 51.47 -16.03
CA VAL A 1070 -11.22 50.15 -16.53
C VAL A 1070 -9.72 49.98 -16.28
N ASN A 1071 -9.31 48.90 -15.65
CA ASN A 1071 -7.88 48.65 -15.42
C ASN A 1071 -7.19 48.03 -16.65
N THR A 1072 -5.86 48.01 -16.65
CA THR A 1072 -5.04 47.45 -17.74
C THR A 1072 -5.38 46.00 -18.07
N ALA A 1073 -5.73 45.18 -17.08
CA ALA A 1073 -6.07 43.77 -17.28
C ALA A 1073 -7.45 43.59 -17.93
N GLN A 1074 -8.46 44.32 -17.47
CA GLN A 1074 -9.80 44.37 -18.05
C GLN A 1074 -9.76 44.89 -19.49
N MET A 1075 -8.98 45.95 -19.75
CA MET A 1075 -8.78 46.49 -21.10
C MET A 1075 -8.16 45.45 -22.05
N LYS A 1076 -7.17 44.67 -21.57
CA LYS A 1076 -6.62 43.54 -22.35
C LYS A 1076 -7.68 42.47 -22.64
N ASP A 1077 -8.52 42.13 -21.68
CA ASP A 1077 -9.60 41.14 -21.87
C ASP A 1077 -10.62 41.60 -22.92
N LEU A 1078 -10.98 42.88 -22.94
CA LEU A 1078 -11.83 43.47 -23.98
C LEU A 1078 -11.18 43.35 -25.36
N PHE A 1079 -9.88 43.66 -25.50
CA PHE A 1079 -9.18 43.49 -26.78
C PHE A 1079 -9.04 42.02 -27.21
N LYS A 1080 -8.87 41.08 -26.27
CA LYS A 1080 -8.91 39.63 -26.58
C LYS A 1080 -10.26 39.23 -27.16
N LEU A 1081 -11.36 39.74 -26.58
CA LEU A 1081 -12.70 39.52 -27.10
C LEU A 1081 -12.85 40.06 -28.53
N VAL A 1082 -12.41 41.30 -28.79
CA VAL A 1082 -12.45 41.88 -30.14
C VAL A 1082 -11.70 41.01 -31.15
N LEU A 1083 -10.47 40.61 -30.84
CA LEU A 1083 -9.65 39.75 -31.72
C LEU A 1083 -10.30 38.38 -31.96
N LEU A 1084 -10.85 37.77 -30.91
CA LEU A 1084 -11.58 36.50 -31.03
C LEU A 1084 -12.81 36.66 -31.92
N SER A 1085 -13.59 37.72 -31.73
CA SER A 1085 -14.80 38.01 -32.49
C SER A 1085 -14.50 38.31 -33.97
N ILE A 1086 -13.43 39.05 -34.29
CA ILE A 1086 -12.95 39.25 -35.67
C ILE A 1086 -12.56 37.91 -36.30
N ARG A 1087 -11.80 37.07 -35.57
CA ARG A 1087 -11.42 35.74 -36.05
C ARG A 1087 -12.65 34.88 -36.34
N GLN A 1088 -13.66 34.87 -35.48
CA GLN A 1088 -14.89 34.11 -35.74
C GLN A 1088 -15.70 34.69 -36.92
N THR A 1089 -15.72 36.02 -37.07
CA THR A 1089 -16.34 36.69 -38.24
C THR A 1089 -15.68 36.24 -39.55
N SER A 1090 -14.35 36.10 -39.57
CA SER A 1090 -13.59 35.65 -40.74
C SER A 1090 -13.80 34.19 -41.13
N ARG A 1091 -14.38 33.37 -40.23
CA ARG A 1091 -14.66 31.95 -40.45
C ARG A 1091 -16.08 31.68 -40.96
N LEU A 1092 -16.89 32.72 -41.16
CA LEU A 1092 -18.25 32.61 -41.67
C LEU A 1092 -18.25 32.20 -43.15
N SER A 1093 -19.21 31.36 -43.53
CA SER A 1093 -19.26 30.73 -44.86
C SER A 1093 -19.59 31.75 -45.96
N SER A 1094 -20.37 32.77 -45.61
CA SER A 1094 -20.81 33.87 -46.47
C SER A 1094 -19.70 34.87 -46.88
N SER A 1095 -18.46 34.70 -46.40
CA SER A 1095 -17.35 35.64 -46.64
C SER A 1095 -17.74 37.12 -46.39
N PRO A 1096 -18.18 37.45 -45.16
CA PRO A 1096 -18.72 38.77 -44.84
C PRO A 1096 -17.66 39.88 -44.95
N ASP A 1097 -18.11 41.10 -45.21
CA ASP A 1097 -17.26 42.29 -45.22
C ASP A 1097 -16.79 42.64 -43.80
N ILE A 1098 -15.61 42.10 -43.42
CA ILE A 1098 -14.99 42.31 -42.12
C ILE A 1098 -14.70 43.80 -41.89
N GLU A 1099 -14.35 44.54 -42.94
CA GLU A 1099 -14.00 45.95 -42.85
C GLU A 1099 -15.22 46.80 -42.51
N ALA A 1100 -16.38 46.50 -43.10
CA ALA A 1100 -17.65 47.13 -42.77
C ALA A 1100 -18.18 46.72 -41.38
N ILE A 1101 -18.13 45.43 -41.03
CA ILE A 1101 -18.66 44.94 -39.75
C ILE A 1101 -17.87 45.50 -38.57
N TRP A 1102 -16.54 45.49 -38.64
CA TRP A 1102 -15.68 45.92 -37.54
C TRP A 1102 -15.20 47.37 -37.64
N ALA A 1103 -15.58 48.10 -38.70
CA ALA A 1103 -15.27 49.52 -38.92
C ALA A 1103 -13.78 49.85 -38.68
N SER A 1104 -12.89 49.39 -39.58
CA SER A 1104 -11.43 49.50 -39.40
C SER A 1104 -10.95 50.94 -39.07
N SER A 1105 -11.59 51.96 -39.64
CA SER A 1105 -11.24 53.37 -39.41
C SER A 1105 -11.49 53.85 -37.97
N SER A 1106 -12.48 53.31 -37.26
CA SER A 1106 -12.76 53.74 -35.88
C SER A 1106 -11.77 53.14 -34.89
N TRP A 1107 -11.25 51.93 -35.11
CA TRP A 1107 -10.15 51.36 -34.30
C TRP A 1107 -8.82 52.10 -34.48
N ALA A 1108 -8.53 52.61 -35.68
CA ALA A 1108 -7.35 53.44 -35.91
C ALA A 1108 -7.39 54.75 -35.11
N LYS A 1109 -8.54 55.43 -35.12
CA LYS A 1109 -8.79 56.63 -34.28
C LYS A 1109 -8.72 56.32 -32.79
N LEU A 1110 -9.22 55.15 -32.39
CA LEU A 1110 -9.17 54.69 -31.01
C LEU A 1110 -7.71 54.44 -30.56
N SER A 1111 -6.85 53.92 -31.43
CA SER A 1111 -5.41 53.76 -31.13
C SER A 1111 -4.71 55.10 -30.86
N GLU A 1112 -5.10 56.17 -31.53
CA GLU A 1112 -4.57 57.53 -31.28
C GLU A 1112 -5.06 58.06 -29.94
N LYS A 1113 -6.37 57.95 -29.66
CA LYS A 1113 -6.96 58.32 -28.36
C LYS A 1113 -6.30 57.57 -27.20
N LEU A 1114 -6.06 56.27 -27.35
CA LEU A 1114 -5.48 55.43 -26.30
C LEU A 1114 -4.04 55.87 -25.98
N SER A 1115 -3.29 56.35 -26.98
CA SER A 1115 -1.95 56.93 -26.78
C SER A 1115 -1.95 58.31 -26.12
N ALA A 1116 -3.06 59.03 -26.20
CA ALA A 1116 -3.25 60.33 -25.56
C ALA A 1116 -3.87 60.22 -24.15
N SER A 1117 -4.51 59.09 -23.81
CA SER A 1117 -5.17 58.87 -22.51
C SER A 1117 -4.16 58.80 -21.37
N ALA A 1118 -4.43 59.53 -20.29
CA ALA A 1118 -3.59 59.56 -19.09
C ALA A 1118 -3.49 58.17 -18.42
N ALA A 1119 -4.57 57.39 -18.46
CA ALA A 1119 -4.67 56.06 -17.86
C ALA A 1119 -3.87 54.98 -18.60
N PHE A 1120 -3.74 55.06 -19.93
CA PHE A 1120 -3.19 53.96 -20.74
C PHE A 1120 -1.94 54.29 -21.56
N LYS A 1121 -1.48 55.55 -21.61
CA LYS A 1121 -0.30 55.98 -22.38
C LYS A 1121 1.00 55.21 -22.13
N SER A 1122 1.16 54.62 -20.94
CA SER A 1122 2.35 53.84 -20.53
C SER A 1122 2.25 52.35 -20.87
N SER A 1123 1.07 51.86 -21.28
CA SER A 1123 0.80 50.43 -21.46
C SER A 1123 1.09 49.95 -22.89
N THR A 1124 2.37 49.67 -23.17
CA THR A 1124 2.86 49.17 -24.48
C THR A 1124 2.08 47.97 -25.00
N SER A 1125 1.68 47.06 -24.11
CA SER A 1125 0.89 45.86 -24.44
C SER A 1125 -0.52 46.17 -24.98
N ILE A 1126 -1.22 47.18 -24.45
CA ILE A 1126 -2.56 47.55 -24.92
C ILE A 1126 -2.47 48.21 -26.30
N HIS A 1127 -1.49 49.08 -26.50
CA HIS A 1127 -1.24 49.70 -27.81
C HIS A 1127 -0.92 48.65 -28.88
N ALA A 1128 -0.14 47.61 -28.53
CA ALA A 1128 0.15 46.51 -29.45
C ALA A 1128 -1.12 45.73 -29.84
N MET A 1129 -2.00 45.44 -28.87
CA MET A 1129 -3.26 44.74 -29.14
C MET A 1129 -4.25 45.57 -29.98
N CYS A 1130 -4.37 46.88 -29.71
CA CYS A 1130 -5.21 47.78 -30.50
C CYS A 1130 -4.71 47.90 -31.96
N LYS A 1131 -3.39 48.00 -32.17
CA LYS A 1131 -2.78 47.96 -33.50
C LYS A 1131 -3.04 46.63 -34.21
N GLU A 1132 -2.99 45.52 -33.49
CA GLU A 1132 -3.29 44.19 -34.03
C GLU A 1132 -4.77 44.06 -34.45
N VAL A 1133 -5.72 44.60 -33.66
CA VAL A 1133 -7.13 44.72 -34.06
C VAL A 1133 -7.27 45.51 -35.36
N GLY A 1134 -6.61 46.66 -35.46
CA GLY A 1134 -6.59 47.49 -36.67
C GLY A 1134 -6.01 46.77 -37.90
N LYS A 1135 -5.05 45.86 -37.72
CA LYS A 1135 -4.50 45.03 -38.82
C LYS A 1135 -5.44 43.92 -39.24
N GLN A 1136 -6.05 43.20 -38.29
CA GLN A 1136 -6.92 42.07 -38.60
C GLN A 1136 -8.24 42.50 -39.25
N THR A 1137 -8.71 43.72 -38.99
CA THR A 1137 -9.89 44.30 -39.65
C THR A 1137 -9.65 44.69 -41.13
N LYS A 1138 -8.38 44.79 -41.58
CA LYS A 1138 -8.00 45.16 -42.96
C LYS A 1138 -7.62 43.99 -43.87
N LYS A 1139 -7.71 42.74 -43.42
CA LYS A 1139 -7.31 41.58 -44.23
C LYS A 1139 -8.28 41.36 -45.41
N VAL A 1140 -7.88 41.84 -46.59
CA VAL A 1140 -8.50 41.57 -47.90
C VAL A 1140 -8.10 40.18 -48.42
N LYS A 1141 -9.03 39.52 -49.13
CA LYS A 1141 -8.87 38.23 -49.84
C LYS A 1141 -7.54 38.13 -50.59
N LEU A 1142 -6.75 37.09 -50.32
CA LEU A 1142 -5.78 36.54 -51.27
C LEU A 1142 -6.31 35.17 -51.72
N THR A 1143 -7.03 35.16 -52.84
CA THR A 1143 -7.25 33.95 -53.64
C THR A 1143 -5.93 33.58 -54.31
N GLY A 1144 -5.53 32.33 -54.19
CA GLY A 1144 -4.24 31.85 -54.65
C GLY A 1144 -4.13 31.60 -56.16
N GLU A 1145 -2.89 31.54 -56.64
CA GLU A 1145 -2.36 30.45 -57.46
C GLU A 1145 -0.82 30.46 -57.42
N LYS A 1146 -0.22 29.32 -57.77
CA LYS A 1146 0.96 28.68 -57.16
C LYS A 1146 2.34 29.05 -57.69
N GLN A 1147 3.33 28.58 -56.90
CA GLN A 1147 4.71 28.11 -57.20
C GLN A 1147 5.79 29.09 -56.74
N GLU A 1148 6.88 28.73 -56.06
CA GLU A 1148 7.45 27.45 -55.61
C GLU A 1148 8.55 27.85 -54.58
N SER A 1149 8.71 27.12 -53.48
CA SER A 1149 10.02 27.00 -52.84
C SER A 1149 10.20 25.59 -52.30
N VAL A 1150 11.35 25.03 -52.69
CA VAL A 1150 11.74 23.63 -52.59
C VAL A 1150 12.60 23.40 -51.33
N GLY A 1151 12.38 22.27 -50.66
CA GLY A 1151 13.37 21.60 -49.79
C GLY A 1151 13.10 21.72 -48.27
N GLY A 1152 13.01 20.64 -47.48
CA GLY A 1152 13.28 19.25 -47.80
C GLY A 1152 12.83 18.25 -46.72
N LYS A 1153 12.19 17.19 -47.22
CA LYS A 1153 12.28 15.76 -46.88
C LYS A 1153 12.46 15.34 -45.40
N ARG A 1154 11.45 14.62 -44.91
CA ARG A 1154 11.66 13.28 -44.34
C ARG A 1154 10.88 12.24 -45.15
N LYS A 1155 11.61 11.31 -45.77
CA LYS A 1155 11.15 9.98 -46.27
C LYS A 1155 10.65 9.18 -45.05
N ARG A 1156 9.50 8.50 -45.11
CA ARG A 1156 9.29 7.08 -45.54
C ARG A 1156 10.35 6.14 -44.92
N ASP A 1157 9.97 5.10 -44.20
CA ASP A 1157 9.11 3.99 -44.65
C ASP A 1157 8.00 3.64 -43.63
N GLY A 1158 6.84 3.05 -43.93
CA GLY A 1158 6.41 2.31 -45.11
C GLY A 1158 6.12 0.83 -44.78
N ALA A 1159 4.96 0.53 -44.18
CA ALA A 1159 4.18 -0.72 -44.29
C ALA A 1159 2.84 -0.49 -43.55
N ASP A 1160 1.82 0.08 -44.17
CA ASP A 1160 0.81 -0.53 -45.05
C ASP A 1160 -0.18 -1.50 -44.37
N ALA A 1161 -1.44 -1.06 -44.43
CA ALA A 1161 -2.73 -1.76 -44.30
C ALA A 1161 -2.98 -2.67 -43.07
N SER A 1162 -4.18 -2.77 -42.51
CA SER A 1162 -5.48 -2.53 -43.12
C SER A 1162 -6.53 -2.14 -42.07
N VAL A 1163 -7.02 -0.93 -42.29
CA VAL A 1163 -8.35 -0.43 -41.96
C VAL A 1163 -9.42 -1.48 -42.24
N LYS A 1164 -10.39 -1.59 -41.33
CA LYS A 1164 -11.84 -1.74 -41.57
C LYS A 1164 -12.42 -2.50 -40.37
N ARG A 1165 -13.60 -2.24 -39.85
CA ARG A 1165 -14.71 -1.30 -40.04
C ARG A 1165 -15.82 -2.00 -39.24
N LYS A 1166 -16.85 -1.25 -38.88
CA LYS A 1166 -18.23 -1.75 -38.79
C LYS A 1166 -18.60 -2.66 -37.62
N LYS A 1167 -19.90 -2.53 -37.37
CA LYS A 1167 -20.84 -3.56 -36.97
C LYS A 1167 -20.45 -4.32 -35.71
N LYS A 1168 -20.99 -3.86 -34.59
CA LYS A 1168 -22.41 -4.08 -34.21
C LYS A 1168 -22.56 -5.47 -33.63
N LYS A 1169 -23.23 -5.49 -32.48
CA LYS A 1169 -24.25 -6.45 -32.06
C LYS A 1169 -24.09 -7.90 -32.55
N LYS A 1170 -24.06 -8.77 -31.52
CA LYS A 1170 -24.80 -10.04 -31.37
C LYS A 1170 -24.22 -11.33 -31.97
N MET A 1171 -24.48 -12.39 -31.20
CA MET A 1171 -24.60 -13.82 -31.53
C MET A 1171 -23.27 -14.56 -31.74
N ALA A 1172 -22.99 -15.63 -30.99
CA ALA A 1172 -23.70 -16.92 -31.01
C ALA A 1172 -23.65 -17.52 -32.41
N GLN A 1173 -23.43 -18.80 -32.61
CA GLN A 1173 -23.11 -19.93 -31.75
C GLN A 1173 -22.72 -20.98 -32.79
N ARG A 1174 -21.83 -21.87 -32.41
CA ARG A 1174 -22.27 -23.25 -32.37
C ARG A 1174 -22.32 -23.65 -30.92
#